data_AF-A0A1A8Z2A6-F1
#
_entry.id   AF-A0A1A8Z2A6-F1
#
_cell.length_a   1.000
_cell.length_b   1.000
_cell.length_c   1.000
_cell.angle_alpha   90.00
_cell.angle_beta   90.00
_cell.angle_gamma   90.00
#
_symmetry.space_group_name_H-M   'P 1'
#
loop_
_entity.id
_entity.type
_entity.pdbx_description
1 polymer ?
#
loop_
_entity_poly.entity_id
_entity_poly.type
_entity_poly.pdbx_seq_one_letter_code
_entity_poly.pdbx_strand_id
1 'polypeptide(L)'
;MARRMNLLTIEKNIQSLWKEHNICEKEFVEKNETRFTGNFPYPYMNGLLHIGHAFTLSKLEFSIRYKNMTCDNVLLPFAFHCTGTPIVVCADKLKSELKNKILKEQVQEKHECEMENDPSVGETTGLMAGTTDEIQGVSGGGAGEKDEAERGKKKKGVDVTVFRSNKSKAQSKGSKQNTQYEIMKQMEINDKEIHHFQDPEYWCYYFSSKAKEHLNSFGLFCDWRRSFITTNINPYYDKFVNWQFNRLYKKNLIYYGSRITIFSRVNNQACADHERSLGEGVKCQEYTLIKIYVQDQDKFVTSYISTHGVKTQNDWKKNLFLDDNSFKKKKIILLGSTLKPETAYGQNYTFVNPNEFYFVVFGFDKQVLHYGDKNYVNNILSPEEIVEKCQNLYICSENSLYNLAYQGIIPLLRGVDTSKENSGCGNGSGSSSGCNGVGSEPLADVPIVVKIKGEELVGLRTYTNLSRVKDLYVLPMTTIKMNIGTGVVPCVSSDSTDDYACLEDIKKKKNYYCEKYNLKEEYLTNESYSCIELPEIGLNSGKYFYDMEKISSYKDAKLQKIKETLYKKQYFEGIITVEPYRGMKTFNYRKIAKQNIIKNNDGFLYSEPEVLVIDRNNVKCIAALCNQWYINYGNVEFKKDVLIQLKKNNFQTYNEVLYKQLQHVIFWLDDWSCSRAYGLGTHMPDFNVTRRGGGGDTAEGGSGSGSGSGSGSGSGSGSGSGSGSGSGSGSGSGVEAAVEAAAVVGRS
;
A
#
# COMPACT_ATOMS: atom_id res chain seq x y z
N MET A 1 14.64 -48.90 2.02
CA MET A 1 14.20 -48.69 0.62
C MET A 1 13.10 -49.65 0.18
N ALA A 2 13.25 -50.98 0.32
CA ALA A 2 12.26 -51.96 -0.16
C ALA A 2 10.80 -51.75 0.35
N ARG A 3 10.61 -51.47 1.65
CA ARG A 3 9.26 -51.21 2.21
C ARG A 3 8.58 -49.99 1.59
N ARG A 4 9.33 -48.90 1.36
CA ARG A 4 8.82 -47.69 0.69
C ARG A 4 8.43 -47.99 -0.76
N MET A 5 9.26 -48.75 -1.48
CA MET A 5 8.95 -49.12 -2.86
C MET A 5 7.69 -49.98 -2.95
N ASN A 6 7.50 -50.90 -2.01
CA ASN A 6 6.26 -51.68 -1.92
C ASN A 6 5.03 -50.78 -1.70
N LEU A 7 5.11 -49.83 -0.76
CA LEU A 7 4.03 -48.86 -0.54
C LEU A 7 3.71 -48.03 -1.80
N LEU A 8 4.74 -47.52 -2.49
CA LEU A 8 4.55 -46.77 -3.74
C LEU A 8 3.90 -47.62 -4.84
N THR A 9 4.21 -48.91 -4.92
CA THR A 9 3.55 -49.84 -5.86
C THR A 9 2.08 -50.03 -5.50
N ILE A 10 1.77 -50.26 -4.22
CA ILE A 10 0.39 -50.39 -3.73
C ILE A 10 -0.40 -49.11 -4.02
N GLU A 11 0.16 -47.94 -3.70
CA GLU A 11 -0.45 -46.63 -3.93
C GLU A 11 -0.82 -46.44 -5.42
N LYS A 12 0.12 -46.69 -6.33
CA LYS A 12 -0.12 -46.57 -7.78
C LYS A 12 -1.21 -47.52 -8.28
N ASN A 13 -1.19 -48.77 -7.81
CA ASN A 13 -2.18 -49.76 -8.20
C ASN A 13 -3.59 -49.36 -7.74
N ILE A 14 -3.73 -48.94 -6.48
CA ILE A 14 -5.01 -48.52 -5.91
C ILE A 14 -5.52 -47.23 -6.58
N GLN A 15 -4.64 -46.24 -6.82
CA GLN A 15 -5.02 -45.01 -7.53
C GLN A 15 -5.49 -45.29 -8.96
N SER A 16 -4.87 -46.25 -9.63
CA SER A 16 -5.30 -46.68 -10.98
C SER A 16 -6.70 -47.29 -10.96
N LEU A 17 -6.99 -48.16 -9.99
CA LEU A 17 -8.32 -48.73 -9.79
C LEU A 17 -9.38 -47.66 -9.47
N TRP A 18 -9.06 -46.69 -8.61
CA TRP A 18 -9.95 -45.57 -8.30
C TRP A 18 -10.33 -44.78 -9.54
N LYS A 19 -9.36 -44.55 -10.44
CA LYS A 19 -9.57 -43.86 -11.70
C LYS A 19 -10.39 -44.69 -12.69
N GLU A 20 -10.11 -45.99 -12.81
CA GLU A 20 -10.84 -46.90 -13.70
C GLU A 20 -12.33 -46.97 -13.33
N HIS A 21 -12.64 -47.00 -12.03
CA HIS A 21 -14.01 -47.07 -11.54
C HIS A 21 -14.67 -45.70 -11.29
N ASN A 22 -14.01 -44.59 -11.60
CA ASN A 22 -14.50 -43.22 -11.40
C ASN A 22 -15.10 -42.98 -10.00
N ILE A 23 -14.48 -43.53 -8.94
CA ILE A 23 -15.11 -43.60 -7.61
C ILE A 23 -15.37 -42.24 -6.96
N CYS A 24 -14.64 -41.22 -7.39
CA CYS A 24 -14.75 -39.84 -6.90
C CYS A 24 -15.81 -39.03 -7.67
N GLU A 25 -16.28 -39.53 -8.82
CA GLU A 25 -17.24 -38.84 -9.67
C GLU A 25 -18.66 -39.13 -9.18
N LYS A 26 -19.29 -38.12 -8.58
CA LYS A 26 -20.63 -38.25 -7.99
C LYS A 26 -21.64 -37.39 -8.74
N GLU A 27 -22.78 -38.00 -9.06
CA GLU A 27 -23.98 -37.33 -9.56
C GLU A 27 -25.03 -37.26 -8.45
N PHE A 28 -25.71 -36.13 -8.34
CA PHE A 28 -26.69 -35.88 -7.28
C PHE A 28 -28.10 -35.91 -7.87
N VAL A 29 -28.78 -37.05 -7.76
CA VAL A 29 -30.09 -37.27 -8.39
C VAL A 29 -31.25 -37.09 -7.41
N GLU A 30 -31.09 -37.48 -6.14
CA GLU A 30 -32.23 -37.58 -5.19
C GLU A 30 -32.14 -36.62 -4.00
N LYS A 31 -33.27 -35.97 -3.64
CA LYS A 31 -33.30 -34.95 -2.57
C LYS A 31 -33.15 -35.50 -1.14
N ASN A 32 -33.36 -36.80 -0.91
CA ASN A 32 -33.44 -37.39 0.43
C ASN A 32 -32.11 -37.96 0.96
N GLU A 33 -31.05 -37.94 0.15
CA GLU A 33 -29.74 -38.49 0.51
C GLU A 33 -29.00 -37.61 1.52
N THR A 34 -28.26 -38.24 2.41
CA THR A 34 -27.31 -37.56 3.28
C THR A 34 -26.10 -37.09 2.47
N ARG A 35 -25.75 -35.80 2.61
CA ARG A 35 -24.74 -35.15 1.75
C ARG A 35 -23.66 -34.47 2.56
N PHE A 36 -22.44 -34.56 2.06
CA PHE A 36 -21.32 -33.77 2.56
C PHE A 36 -20.52 -33.17 1.39
N THR A 37 -20.28 -31.86 1.43
CA THR A 37 -19.43 -31.19 0.45
C THR A 37 -18.29 -30.49 1.16
N GLY A 38 -17.06 -30.86 0.78
CA GLY A 38 -15.85 -30.22 1.25
C GLY A 38 -15.35 -29.20 0.24
N ASN A 39 -14.83 -28.07 0.69
CA ASN A 39 -14.15 -27.11 -0.19
C ASN A 39 -12.81 -26.71 0.40
N PHE A 40 -11.78 -26.70 -0.44
CA PHE A 40 -10.47 -26.17 -0.12
C PHE A 40 -10.31 -24.82 -0.83
N PRO A 41 -9.83 -23.75 -0.16
CA PRO A 41 -9.50 -22.51 -0.84
C PRO A 41 -8.48 -22.79 -1.95
N TYR A 42 -8.90 -22.57 -3.20
CA TYR A 42 -8.09 -22.94 -4.36
C TYR A 42 -6.69 -22.28 -4.27
N PRO A 43 -5.59 -23.03 -4.47
CA PRO A 43 -4.25 -22.50 -4.33
C PRO A 43 -3.87 -21.59 -5.52
N TYR A 44 -2.91 -20.70 -5.29
CA TYR A 44 -2.40 -19.78 -6.32
C TYR A 44 -1.42 -20.47 -7.26
N MET A 45 -1.61 -20.32 -8.58
CA MET A 45 -0.85 -21.04 -9.63
C MET A 45 0.41 -20.31 -10.10
N ASN A 46 1.18 -19.74 -9.17
CA ASN A 46 2.47 -19.10 -9.48
C ASN A 46 3.68 -20.02 -9.22
N GLY A 47 3.46 -21.30 -8.93
CA GLY A 47 4.49 -22.27 -8.59
C GLY A 47 3.92 -23.63 -8.17
N LEU A 48 4.80 -24.55 -7.80
CA LEU A 48 4.43 -25.88 -7.31
C LEU A 48 3.83 -25.83 -5.89
N LEU A 49 2.89 -26.74 -5.61
CA LEU A 49 2.31 -26.88 -4.28
C LEU A 49 3.36 -27.42 -3.29
N HIS A 50 3.67 -26.64 -2.25
CA HIS A 50 4.55 -27.08 -1.15
C HIS A 50 3.82 -27.83 -0.02
N ILE A 51 4.57 -28.44 0.89
CA ILE A 51 4.05 -29.27 2.00
C ILE A 51 3.02 -28.56 2.90
N GLY A 52 3.10 -27.24 3.07
CA GLY A 52 2.08 -26.47 3.80
C GLY A 52 0.67 -26.55 3.19
N HIS A 53 0.55 -26.67 1.86
CA HIS A 53 -0.72 -26.92 1.19
C HIS A 53 -1.23 -28.32 1.54
N ALA A 54 -0.36 -29.34 1.46
CA ALA A 54 -0.71 -30.71 1.83
C ALA A 54 -1.18 -30.82 3.29
N PHE A 55 -0.51 -30.12 4.22
CA PHE A 55 -0.92 -30.06 5.63
C PHE A 55 -2.31 -29.44 5.83
N THR A 56 -2.65 -28.41 5.04
CA THR A 56 -3.95 -27.74 5.18
C THR A 56 -5.05 -28.57 4.52
N LEU A 57 -4.76 -29.15 3.36
CA LEU A 57 -5.66 -29.98 2.58
C LEU A 57 -5.95 -31.33 3.27
N SER A 58 -4.98 -31.92 3.97
CA SER A 58 -5.13 -33.22 4.64
C SER A 58 -6.29 -33.23 5.64
N LYS A 59 -6.53 -32.11 6.34
CA LYS A 59 -7.67 -31.96 7.25
C LYS A 59 -9.02 -32.20 6.55
N LEU A 60 -9.15 -31.64 5.34
CA LEU A 60 -10.35 -31.80 4.54
C LEU A 60 -10.42 -33.20 3.93
N GLU A 61 -9.30 -33.71 3.41
CA GLU A 61 -9.21 -35.06 2.82
C GLU A 61 -9.61 -36.14 3.82
N PHE A 62 -9.12 -36.08 5.06
CA PHE A 62 -9.51 -37.03 6.11
C PHE A 62 -10.99 -36.95 6.44
N SER A 63 -11.55 -35.73 6.49
CA SER A 63 -12.96 -35.51 6.72
C SER A 63 -13.82 -36.08 5.58
N ILE A 64 -13.39 -35.88 4.34
CA ILE A 64 -14.05 -36.41 3.14
C ILE A 64 -14.06 -37.93 3.15
N ARG A 65 -12.93 -38.59 3.44
CA ARG A 65 -12.87 -40.05 3.51
C ARG A 65 -13.76 -40.63 4.60
N TYR A 66 -13.75 -40.03 5.79
CA TYR A 66 -14.64 -40.43 6.88
C TYR A 66 -16.12 -40.23 6.51
N LYS A 67 -16.45 -39.11 5.87
CA LYS A 67 -17.81 -38.84 5.40
C LYS A 67 -18.24 -39.79 4.30
N ASN A 68 -17.33 -40.20 3.42
CA ASN A 68 -17.63 -41.16 2.36
C ASN A 68 -17.97 -42.56 2.91
N MET A 69 -17.61 -42.86 4.17
CA MET A 69 -18.03 -44.07 4.88
C MET A 69 -19.37 -43.93 5.61
N THR A 70 -19.88 -42.70 5.81
CA THR A 70 -21.02 -42.42 6.70
C THR A 70 -22.16 -41.64 6.03
N CYS A 71 -21.95 -41.11 4.83
CA CYS A 71 -22.95 -40.38 4.05
C CYS A 71 -23.15 -41.06 2.69
N ASP A 72 -24.35 -40.90 2.14
CA ASP A 72 -24.71 -41.46 0.84
C ASP A 72 -23.90 -40.81 -0.29
N ASN A 73 -23.77 -39.48 -0.22
CA ASN A 73 -23.03 -38.72 -1.24
C ASN A 73 -22.05 -37.71 -0.66
N VAL A 74 -20.80 -37.82 -1.10
CA VAL A 74 -19.70 -36.95 -0.70
C VAL A 74 -19.04 -36.34 -1.92
N LEU A 75 -18.90 -35.02 -1.93
CA LEU A 75 -18.24 -34.27 -2.99
C LEU A 75 -17.07 -33.46 -2.45
N LEU A 76 -15.94 -33.60 -3.12
CA LEU A 76 -14.80 -32.71 -3.00
C LEU A 76 -14.44 -32.22 -4.41
N PRO A 77 -14.82 -30.98 -4.77
CA PRO A 77 -14.30 -30.33 -5.96
C PRO A 77 -12.97 -29.63 -5.65
N PHE A 78 -12.16 -29.39 -6.68
CA PHE A 78 -10.92 -28.64 -6.55
C PHE A 78 -10.69 -27.75 -7.76
N ALA A 79 -10.30 -26.51 -7.55
CA ALA A 79 -10.04 -25.52 -8.60
C ALA A 79 -8.68 -24.84 -8.39
N PHE A 80 -8.27 -24.01 -9.35
CA PHE A 80 -6.93 -23.42 -9.39
C PHE A 80 -6.99 -21.90 -9.57
N HIS A 81 -6.42 -21.15 -8.62
CA HIS A 81 -6.48 -19.69 -8.61
C HIS A 81 -5.41 -19.10 -9.52
N CYS A 82 -5.85 -18.42 -10.58
CA CYS A 82 -4.97 -17.74 -11.54
C CYS A 82 -5.19 -16.22 -11.59
N THR A 83 -6.27 -15.72 -11.01
CA THR A 83 -6.58 -14.28 -10.89
C THR A 83 -5.52 -13.54 -10.08
N GLY A 84 -5.04 -12.39 -10.53
CA GLY A 84 -4.11 -11.53 -9.81
C GLY A 84 -2.83 -11.24 -10.59
N THR A 85 -1.90 -10.54 -9.95
CA THR A 85 -0.68 -10.02 -10.58
C THR A 85 0.61 -10.81 -10.36
N PRO A 86 0.79 -11.64 -9.32
CA PRO A 86 2.06 -12.34 -9.10
C PRO A 86 2.53 -13.17 -10.29
N ILE A 87 1.61 -13.81 -11.03
CA ILE A 87 1.94 -14.57 -12.26
C ILE A 87 2.50 -13.63 -13.33
N VAL A 88 1.80 -12.53 -13.62
CA VAL A 88 2.22 -11.55 -14.64
C VAL A 88 3.56 -10.93 -14.29
N VAL A 89 3.77 -10.56 -13.02
CA VAL A 89 5.03 -10.00 -12.54
C VAL A 89 6.20 -10.97 -12.70
N CYS A 90 5.99 -12.26 -12.39
CA CYS A 90 7.00 -13.28 -12.61
C CYS A 90 7.31 -13.49 -14.10
N ALA A 91 6.30 -13.45 -14.97
CA ALA A 91 6.47 -13.54 -16.41
C ALA A 91 7.26 -12.34 -16.98
N ASP A 92 6.92 -11.11 -16.58
CA ASP A 92 7.61 -9.89 -17.01
C ASP A 92 9.07 -9.83 -16.52
N LYS A 93 9.32 -10.30 -15.29
CA LYS A 93 10.67 -10.44 -14.75
C LYS A 93 11.49 -11.43 -15.59
N LEU A 94 10.93 -12.59 -15.91
CA LEU A 94 11.60 -13.59 -16.75
C LEU A 94 11.87 -13.04 -18.16
N LYS A 95 10.90 -12.35 -18.77
CA LYS A 95 11.04 -11.68 -20.07
C LYS A 95 12.20 -10.68 -20.08
N SER A 96 12.34 -9.91 -19.00
CA SER A 96 13.45 -8.96 -18.83
C SER A 96 14.81 -9.66 -18.68
N GLU A 97 14.87 -10.73 -17.88
CA GLU A 97 16.09 -11.52 -17.67
C GLU A 97 16.58 -12.18 -18.96
N LEU A 98 15.67 -12.76 -19.76
CA LEU A 98 16.00 -13.39 -21.04
C LEU A 98 16.45 -12.37 -22.09
N LYS A 99 15.80 -11.20 -22.16
CA LYS A 99 16.22 -10.11 -23.06
C LYS A 99 17.65 -9.63 -22.75
N ASN A 100 17.99 -9.52 -21.47
CA ASN A 100 19.34 -9.12 -21.04
C ASN A 100 20.40 -10.19 -21.32
N LYS A 101 20.05 -11.49 -21.35
CA LYS A 101 20.96 -12.56 -21.76
C LYS A 101 21.27 -12.47 -23.26
N ILE A 102 20.25 -12.30 -24.11
CA ILE A 102 20.42 -12.15 -25.56
C ILE A 102 21.27 -10.93 -25.89
N LEU A 103 21.03 -9.80 -25.22
CA LEU A 103 21.85 -8.58 -25.42
C LEU A 103 23.31 -8.77 -24.98
N LYS A 104 23.57 -9.56 -23.93
CA LYS A 104 24.94 -9.89 -23.50
C LYS A 104 25.64 -10.81 -24.49
N GLU A 105 24.94 -11.84 -24.98
CA GLU A 105 25.45 -12.76 -26.00
C GLU A 105 25.78 -12.01 -27.32
N GLN A 106 24.93 -11.07 -27.74
CA GLN A 106 25.18 -10.23 -28.94
C GLN A 106 26.30 -9.20 -28.77
N VAL A 107 26.55 -8.70 -27.55
CA VAL A 107 27.69 -7.81 -27.27
C VAL A 107 28.99 -8.61 -27.21
N GLN A 108 28.93 -9.87 -26.75
CA GLN A 108 30.07 -10.78 -26.73
C GLN A 108 30.47 -11.22 -28.15
N GLU A 109 29.50 -11.55 -29.02
CA GLU A 109 29.76 -11.84 -30.45
C GLU A 109 30.35 -10.63 -31.21
N LYS A 110 29.96 -9.40 -30.85
CA LYS A 110 30.57 -8.18 -31.43
C LYS A 110 31.99 -7.93 -30.93
N HIS A 111 32.32 -8.32 -29.70
CA HIS A 111 33.68 -8.23 -29.17
C HIS A 111 34.60 -9.34 -29.71
N GLU A 112 34.06 -10.50 -30.11
CA GLU A 112 34.83 -11.59 -30.73
C GLU A 112 35.13 -11.32 -32.22
N CYS A 113 34.37 -10.46 -32.92
CA CYS A 113 34.65 -10.07 -34.31
C CYS A 113 35.71 -8.96 -34.49
N GLU A 114 36.25 -8.36 -33.42
CA GLU A 114 37.27 -7.29 -33.51
C GLU A 114 38.68 -7.72 -33.05
N MET A 115 38.94 -9.01 -32.85
CA MET A 115 40.27 -9.51 -32.49
C MET A 115 40.73 -10.68 -33.37
N GLU A 116 40.85 -10.44 -34.68
CA GLU A 116 41.72 -11.26 -35.54
C GLU A 116 42.69 -10.34 -36.31
N ASN A 117 43.92 -10.27 -35.82
CA ASN A 117 45.15 -10.12 -36.61
C ASN A 117 46.34 -10.62 -35.77
N ASP A 118 46.78 -11.84 -36.08
CA ASP A 118 47.99 -12.58 -35.65
C ASP A 118 49.29 -11.83 -36.09
N PRO A 119 50.57 -12.22 -35.77
CA PRO A 119 51.04 -13.48 -35.17
C PRO A 119 52.21 -13.45 -34.16
N SER A 120 52.38 -14.52 -33.37
CA SER A 120 53.70 -15.22 -33.21
C SER A 120 53.68 -16.44 -32.25
N VAL A 121 53.82 -17.62 -32.86
CA VAL A 121 54.75 -18.75 -32.61
C VAL A 121 55.28 -19.00 -31.18
N GLY A 122 55.09 -20.25 -30.69
CA GLY A 122 55.99 -20.88 -29.72
C GLY A 122 55.45 -22.14 -29.01
N GLU A 123 55.79 -23.32 -29.57
CA GLU A 123 55.97 -24.66 -28.95
C GLU A 123 56.12 -24.70 -27.40
N THR A 124 55.72 -25.70 -26.59
CA THR A 124 55.89 -27.17 -26.67
C THR A 124 55.28 -27.85 -25.42
N THR A 125 54.77 -29.09 -25.60
CA THR A 125 54.80 -30.27 -24.70
C THR A 125 54.29 -30.24 -23.23
N GLY A 126 53.43 -31.22 -22.90
CA GLY A 126 53.81 -32.22 -21.86
C GLY A 126 52.86 -32.47 -20.67
N LEU A 127 52.15 -33.60 -20.76
CA LEU A 127 51.96 -34.64 -19.73
C LEU A 127 50.90 -34.55 -18.62
N MET A 128 50.22 -35.70 -18.50
CA MET A 128 49.26 -36.18 -17.51
C MET A 128 49.94 -36.83 -16.29
N ALA A 129 49.25 -36.82 -15.14
CA ALA A 129 49.08 -37.92 -14.15
C ALA A 129 48.19 -37.39 -13.00
N GLY A 130 47.09 -38.04 -12.59
CA GLY A 130 47.02 -39.20 -11.66
C GLY A 130 47.13 -38.69 -10.21
N THR A 131 46.34 -39.02 -9.17
CA THR A 131 45.50 -40.17 -8.75
C THR A 131 44.88 -39.76 -7.39
N THR A 132 43.57 -39.87 -7.17
CA THR A 132 42.84 -40.82 -6.27
C THR A 132 43.22 -40.90 -4.77
N ASP A 133 42.15 -41.19 -3.99
CA ASP A 133 42.10 -41.79 -2.64
C ASP A 133 42.20 -40.84 -1.42
N GLU A 134 41.52 -41.01 -0.29
CA GLU A 134 40.44 -41.90 0.17
C GLU A 134 39.91 -41.36 1.53
N ILE A 135 38.80 -41.92 1.99
CA ILE A 135 38.09 -41.66 3.25
C ILE A 135 38.76 -42.40 4.43
N GLN A 136 38.78 -41.81 5.64
CA GLN A 136 38.69 -42.58 6.90
C GLN A 136 38.09 -41.72 8.03
N GLY A 137 37.18 -42.31 8.80
CA GLY A 137 36.51 -41.71 9.95
C GLY A 137 37.07 -42.18 11.30
N VAL A 138 36.66 -41.54 12.39
CA VAL A 138 36.80 -42.03 13.77
C VAL A 138 35.61 -41.58 14.63
N SER A 139 35.14 -42.52 15.44
CA SER A 139 34.07 -42.48 16.46
C SER A 139 34.51 -41.92 17.82
N GLY A 140 33.56 -41.45 18.64
CA GLY A 140 33.75 -41.33 20.10
C GLY A 140 32.53 -40.70 20.80
N GLY A 141 31.89 -41.46 21.71
CA GLY A 141 30.76 -41.02 22.53
C GLY A 141 31.15 -40.53 23.93
N GLY A 142 30.19 -39.91 24.63
CA GLY A 142 30.31 -39.55 26.04
C GLY A 142 29.00 -38.92 26.57
N ALA A 143 28.37 -39.60 27.53
CA ALA A 143 27.20 -39.13 28.28
C ALA A 143 27.62 -38.34 29.53
N GLY A 144 26.77 -37.41 29.98
CA GLY A 144 26.90 -36.72 31.27
C GLY A 144 25.67 -35.87 31.60
N GLU A 145 24.90 -36.29 32.60
CA GLU A 145 23.88 -35.51 33.30
C GLU A 145 24.52 -34.41 34.17
N LYS A 146 23.83 -33.25 34.32
CA LYS A 146 23.50 -32.65 35.62
C LYS A 146 22.72 -31.33 35.54
N ASP A 147 21.83 -31.21 36.52
CA ASP A 147 21.34 -30.03 37.26
C ASP A 147 20.09 -29.25 36.78
N GLU A 148 18.99 -29.55 37.49
CA GLU A 148 17.83 -28.69 37.74
C GLU A 148 18.19 -27.49 38.64
N ALA A 149 17.72 -26.29 38.30
CA ALA A 149 17.30 -25.28 39.28
C ALA A 149 16.50 -24.14 38.62
N GLU A 150 15.54 -23.61 39.38
CA GLU A 150 14.77 -22.36 39.19
C GLU A 150 13.49 -22.38 38.34
N ARG A 151 12.46 -22.90 39.01
CA ARG A 151 11.04 -22.65 38.75
C ARG A 151 10.63 -21.37 39.49
N GLY A 152 10.27 -20.31 38.75
CA GLY A 152 9.63 -19.14 39.36
C GLY A 152 9.43 -17.95 38.43
N LYS A 153 8.32 -17.89 37.68
CA LYS A 153 7.76 -16.61 37.21
C LYS A 153 6.26 -16.70 36.87
N LYS A 154 5.52 -15.77 37.45
CA LYS A 154 4.07 -15.51 37.34
C LYS A 154 3.58 -15.54 35.88
N LYS A 155 2.50 -16.29 35.62
CA LYS A 155 1.71 -16.19 34.38
C LYS A 155 1.08 -14.79 34.30
N LYS A 156 1.56 -13.95 33.39
CA LYS A 156 0.84 -12.75 32.93
C LYS A 156 -0.27 -13.20 31.98
N GLY A 157 -1.49 -12.70 32.19
CA GLY A 157 -2.60 -12.85 31.25
C GLY A 157 -2.21 -12.29 29.89
N VAL A 158 -2.30 -13.12 28.86
CA VAL A 158 -2.10 -12.71 27.46
C VAL A 158 -3.44 -12.19 26.98
N ASP A 159 -3.47 -10.93 26.55
CA ASP A 159 -4.61 -10.35 25.85
C ASP A 159 -4.79 -11.06 24.50
N VAL A 160 -5.81 -11.91 24.43
CA VAL A 160 -6.17 -12.73 23.27
C VAL A 160 -6.77 -11.93 22.11
N THR A 161 -6.95 -10.61 22.27
CA THR A 161 -7.44 -9.71 21.20
C THR A 161 -6.31 -9.05 20.40
N VAL A 162 -5.05 -9.21 20.82
CA VAL A 162 -3.89 -8.61 20.15
C VAL A 162 -3.36 -9.51 19.04
N PHE A 163 -3.39 -8.99 17.81
CA PHE A 163 -2.84 -9.64 16.63
C PHE A 163 -1.31 -9.78 16.77
N ARG A 164 -0.83 -11.01 16.96
CA ARG A 164 0.58 -11.37 16.77
C ARG A 164 0.66 -12.35 15.62
N SER A 165 0.85 -11.83 14.41
CA SER A 165 1.36 -12.67 13.32
C SER A 165 2.77 -13.10 13.69
N ASN A 166 2.97 -14.37 14.05
CA ASN A 166 4.30 -14.94 14.10
C ASN A 166 4.88 -14.85 12.68
N LYS A 167 5.78 -13.87 12.47
CA LYS A 167 6.52 -13.66 11.22
C LYS A 167 7.44 -14.86 10.98
N SER A 168 6.96 -15.91 10.33
CA SER A 168 7.79 -17.07 9.95
C SER A 168 8.19 -17.08 8.47
N LYS A 169 8.20 -15.94 7.78
CA LYS A 169 8.77 -15.82 6.42
C LYS A 169 9.83 -14.72 6.25
N ALA A 170 10.19 -14.00 7.31
CA ALA A 170 11.10 -12.86 7.21
C ALA A 170 12.56 -13.14 7.66
N GLN A 171 12.92 -14.37 8.02
CA GLN A 171 14.24 -14.67 8.61
C GLN A 171 15.24 -15.38 7.69
N SER A 172 15.02 -15.41 6.37
CA SER A 172 16.00 -15.95 5.41
C SER A 172 16.29 -14.95 4.28
N LYS A 173 17.01 -13.85 4.57
CA LYS A 173 17.51 -12.93 3.53
C LYS A 173 18.98 -12.56 3.78
N GLY A 174 19.82 -13.59 3.88
CA GLY A 174 21.28 -13.50 3.78
C GLY A 174 21.85 -14.06 2.48
N SER A 175 21.02 -14.62 1.58
CA SER A 175 21.47 -15.14 0.28
C SER A 175 21.15 -14.16 -0.85
N LYS A 176 22.08 -14.04 -1.80
CA LYS A 176 21.92 -13.41 -3.11
C LYS A 176 20.49 -13.66 -3.64
N GLN A 177 19.75 -12.63 -4.05
CA GLN A 177 18.40 -12.83 -4.58
C GLN A 177 18.49 -13.64 -5.88
N ASN A 178 17.96 -14.86 -5.89
CA ASN A 178 17.92 -15.69 -7.09
C ASN A 178 17.11 -14.99 -8.20
N THR A 179 17.59 -15.11 -9.44
CA THR A 179 16.86 -14.70 -10.65
C THR A 179 15.60 -15.54 -10.83
N GLN A 180 14.62 -15.04 -11.57
CA GLN A 180 13.42 -15.82 -11.88
C GLN A 180 13.78 -17.08 -12.67
N TYR A 181 14.73 -16.98 -13.59
CA TYR A 181 15.29 -18.13 -14.33
C TYR A 181 15.86 -19.22 -13.40
N GLU A 182 16.68 -18.84 -12.40
CA GLU A 182 17.24 -19.79 -11.43
C GLU A 182 16.18 -20.45 -10.56
N ILE A 183 15.14 -19.70 -10.16
CA ILE A 183 14.02 -20.25 -9.40
C ILE A 183 13.29 -21.33 -10.22
N MET A 184 13.09 -21.09 -11.52
CA MET A 184 12.45 -22.06 -12.40
C MET A 184 13.29 -23.34 -12.58
N LYS A 185 14.61 -23.21 -12.65
CA LYS A 185 15.54 -24.36 -12.63
C LYS A 185 15.46 -25.15 -11.33
N GLN A 186 15.35 -24.48 -10.19
CA GLN A 186 15.18 -25.13 -8.88
C GLN A 186 13.86 -25.89 -8.77
N MET A 187 12.85 -25.55 -9.58
CA MET A 187 11.59 -26.29 -9.71
C MET A 187 11.68 -27.44 -10.73
N GLU A 188 12.89 -27.77 -11.22
CA GLU A 188 13.14 -28.84 -12.18
C GLU A 188 12.40 -28.65 -13.52
N ILE A 189 12.13 -27.40 -13.91
CA ILE A 189 11.57 -27.05 -15.23
C ILE A 189 12.70 -27.08 -16.26
N ASN A 190 12.45 -27.77 -17.39
CA ASN A 190 13.44 -27.92 -18.46
C ASN A 190 13.78 -26.56 -19.10
N ASP A 191 15.08 -26.26 -19.31
CA ASP A 191 15.57 -25.02 -19.93
C ASP A 191 14.85 -24.68 -21.25
N LYS A 192 14.55 -25.72 -22.04
CA LYS A 192 13.83 -25.56 -23.32
C LYS A 192 12.41 -25.04 -23.14
N GLU A 193 11.78 -25.23 -22.00
CA GLU A 193 10.39 -24.82 -21.73
C GLU A 193 10.31 -23.48 -20.98
N ILE A 194 11.38 -23.06 -20.30
CA ILE A 194 11.39 -21.85 -19.46
C ILE A 194 10.97 -20.61 -20.27
N HIS A 195 11.38 -20.49 -21.53
CA HIS A 195 11.06 -19.33 -22.35
C HIS A 195 9.54 -19.13 -22.60
N HIS A 196 8.71 -20.17 -22.50
CA HIS A 196 7.25 -20.07 -22.64
C HIS A 196 6.60 -19.34 -21.46
N PHE A 197 7.24 -19.33 -20.29
CA PHE A 197 6.74 -18.62 -19.10
C PHE A 197 6.91 -17.09 -19.19
N GLN A 198 7.35 -16.55 -20.32
CA GLN A 198 7.19 -15.11 -20.62
C GLN A 198 5.72 -14.75 -20.87
N ASP A 199 4.88 -15.73 -21.21
CA ASP A 199 3.43 -15.59 -21.31
C ASP A 199 2.78 -15.99 -19.97
N PRO A 200 2.10 -15.06 -19.26
CA PRO A 200 1.37 -15.34 -18.03
C PRO A 200 0.32 -16.46 -18.14
N GLU A 201 -0.31 -16.66 -19.30
CA GLU A 201 -1.35 -17.69 -19.46
C GLU A 201 -0.74 -19.10 -19.39
N TYR A 202 0.48 -19.27 -19.91
CA TYR A 202 1.20 -20.54 -19.85
C TYR A 202 1.41 -21.03 -18.41
N TRP A 203 1.65 -20.12 -17.47
CA TRP A 203 1.76 -20.45 -16.03
C TRP A 203 0.49 -21.12 -15.51
N CYS A 204 -0.66 -20.55 -15.89
CA CYS A 204 -1.97 -21.00 -15.43
C CYS A 204 -2.19 -22.45 -15.83
N TYR A 205 -1.88 -22.82 -17.08
CA TYR A 205 -2.02 -24.18 -17.56
C TYR A 205 -0.95 -25.13 -17.00
N TYR A 206 0.32 -24.72 -17.02
CA TYR A 206 1.43 -25.56 -16.57
C TYR A 206 1.30 -25.93 -15.09
N PHE A 207 1.14 -24.93 -14.21
CA PHE A 207 1.08 -25.17 -12.78
C PHE A 207 -0.23 -25.81 -12.34
N SER A 208 -1.37 -25.52 -13.00
CA SER A 208 -2.62 -26.23 -12.70
C SER A 208 -2.53 -27.70 -13.07
N SER A 209 -1.89 -28.03 -14.21
CA SER A 209 -1.66 -29.41 -14.64
C SER A 209 -0.75 -30.15 -13.65
N LYS A 210 0.37 -29.55 -13.27
CA LYS A 210 1.29 -30.12 -12.27
C LYS A 210 0.67 -30.26 -10.88
N ALA A 211 -0.12 -29.28 -10.46
CA ALA A 211 -0.87 -29.36 -9.20
C ALA A 211 -1.87 -30.53 -9.23
N LYS A 212 -2.60 -30.71 -10.33
CA LYS A 212 -3.50 -31.86 -10.52
C LYS A 212 -2.74 -33.19 -10.50
N GLU A 213 -1.58 -33.28 -11.15
CA GLU A 213 -0.71 -34.46 -11.13
C GLU A 213 -0.27 -34.80 -9.69
N HIS A 214 0.25 -33.80 -8.97
CA HIS A 214 0.72 -33.98 -7.59
C HIS A 214 -0.41 -34.35 -6.63
N LEU A 215 -1.60 -33.75 -6.78
CA LEU A 215 -2.76 -34.06 -5.95
C LEU A 215 -3.36 -35.44 -6.26
N ASN A 216 -3.30 -35.89 -7.51
CA ASN A 216 -3.64 -37.27 -7.87
C ASN A 216 -2.64 -38.26 -7.26
N SER A 217 -1.34 -37.97 -7.35
CA SER A 217 -0.31 -38.80 -6.71
C SER A 217 -0.42 -38.79 -5.19
N PHE A 218 -0.88 -37.69 -4.58
CA PHE A 218 -1.22 -37.61 -3.16
C PHE A 218 -2.45 -38.46 -2.80
N GLY A 219 -3.25 -38.86 -3.79
CA GLY A 219 -4.45 -39.67 -3.63
C GLY A 219 -5.68 -38.86 -3.22
N LEU A 220 -5.77 -37.57 -3.58
CA LEU A 220 -6.90 -36.72 -3.21
C LEU A 220 -8.24 -37.29 -3.72
N PHE A 221 -9.26 -37.39 -2.86
CA PHE A 221 -10.58 -37.90 -3.23
C PHE A 221 -11.41 -36.84 -3.98
N CYS A 222 -10.95 -36.40 -5.15
CA CYS A 222 -11.47 -35.24 -5.86
C CYS A 222 -12.26 -35.61 -7.14
N ASP A 223 -13.40 -34.95 -7.37
CA ASP A 223 -14.10 -34.96 -8.67
C ASP A 223 -13.46 -33.92 -9.61
N TRP A 224 -12.53 -34.39 -10.44
CA TRP A 224 -11.77 -33.53 -11.35
C TRP A 224 -12.57 -32.95 -12.52
N ARG A 225 -13.79 -33.46 -12.79
CA ARG A 225 -14.66 -32.91 -13.84
C ARG A 225 -15.16 -31.51 -13.48
N ARG A 226 -15.14 -31.17 -12.18
CA ARG A 226 -15.57 -29.89 -11.62
C ARG A 226 -14.41 -28.91 -11.41
N SER A 227 -13.22 -29.24 -11.93
CA SER A 227 -12.05 -28.38 -11.83
C SER A 227 -12.04 -27.27 -12.89
N PHE A 228 -11.56 -26.09 -12.49
CA PHE A 228 -11.47 -24.93 -13.36
C PHE A 228 -10.37 -23.95 -12.91
N ILE A 229 -10.04 -23.00 -13.78
CA ILE A 229 -9.17 -21.85 -13.50
C ILE A 229 -9.99 -20.55 -13.38
N THR A 230 -9.48 -19.54 -12.65
CA THR A 230 -10.26 -18.39 -12.17
C THR A 230 -10.14 -17.08 -12.99
N THR A 231 -9.76 -17.13 -14.26
CA THR A 231 -9.57 -15.93 -15.13
C THR A 231 -10.57 -15.91 -16.29
N ASN A 232 -10.58 -14.82 -17.07
CA ASN A 232 -11.32 -14.70 -18.33
C ASN A 232 -10.95 -15.77 -19.37
N ILE A 233 -9.81 -16.45 -19.20
CA ILE A 233 -9.43 -17.66 -19.97
C ILE A 233 -10.50 -18.76 -19.84
N ASN A 234 -11.20 -18.83 -18.70
CA ASN A 234 -12.34 -19.70 -18.52
C ASN A 234 -13.67 -18.91 -18.70
N PRO A 235 -14.36 -19.05 -19.84
CA PRO A 235 -15.56 -18.25 -20.13
C PRO A 235 -16.74 -18.55 -19.19
N TYR A 236 -16.82 -19.75 -18.61
CA TYR A 236 -17.90 -20.11 -17.69
C TYR A 236 -17.72 -19.42 -16.34
N TYR A 237 -16.49 -19.47 -15.80
CA TYR A 237 -16.18 -18.79 -14.54
C TYR A 237 -16.23 -17.27 -14.70
N ASP A 238 -15.78 -16.76 -15.84
CA ASP A 238 -15.87 -15.34 -16.17
C ASP A 238 -17.33 -14.84 -16.15
N LYS A 239 -18.25 -15.57 -16.79
CA LYS A 239 -19.69 -15.27 -16.74
C LYS A 239 -20.26 -15.36 -15.32
N PHE A 240 -19.81 -16.32 -14.53
CA PHE A 240 -20.23 -16.46 -13.12
C PHE A 240 -19.80 -15.26 -12.27
N VAL A 241 -18.55 -14.81 -12.40
CA VAL A 241 -18.04 -13.62 -11.70
C VAL A 241 -18.77 -12.36 -12.17
N ASN A 242 -19.00 -12.22 -13.48
CA ASN A 242 -19.79 -11.13 -14.04
C ASN A 242 -21.22 -11.08 -13.46
N TRP A 243 -21.89 -12.23 -13.34
CA TRP A 243 -23.21 -12.32 -12.69
C TRP A 243 -23.14 -11.90 -11.22
N GLN A 244 -22.14 -12.37 -10.47
CA GLN A 244 -21.94 -12.03 -9.06
C GLN A 244 -21.78 -10.53 -8.86
N PHE A 245 -20.89 -9.88 -9.63
CA PHE A 245 -20.62 -8.45 -9.52
C PHE A 245 -21.83 -7.61 -9.95
N ASN A 246 -22.55 -8.00 -11.01
CA ASN A 246 -23.80 -7.34 -11.36
C ASN A 246 -24.85 -7.44 -10.24
N ARG A 247 -24.94 -8.58 -9.53
CA ARG A 247 -25.88 -8.75 -8.41
C ARG A 247 -25.48 -7.91 -7.20
N LEU A 248 -24.19 -7.81 -6.88
CA LEU A 248 -23.67 -6.94 -5.82
C LEU A 248 -23.92 -5.46 -6.15
N TYR A 249 -23.72 -5.06 -7.39
CA TYR A 249 -24.02 -3.69 -7.85
C TYR A 249 -25.50 -3.37 -7.74
N LYS A 250 -26.40 -4.27 -8.18
CA LYS A 250 -27.86 -4.11 -8.01
C LYS A 250 -28.30 -3.98 -6.54
N LYS A 251 -27.49 -4.47 -5.59
CA LYS A 251 -27.72 -4.33 -4.14
C LYS A 251 -27.07 -3.08 -3.53
N ASN A 252 -26.52 -2.18 -4.35
CA ASN A 252 -25.74 -1.01 -3.91
C ASN A 252 -24.53 -1.37 -3.03
N LEU A 253 -23.97 -2.57 -3.20
CA LEU A 253 -22.77 -3.02 -2.47
C LEU A 253 -21.49 -2.78 -3.27
N ILE A 254 -21.60 -2.35 -4.53
CA ILE A 254 -20.48 -1.92 -5.36
C ILE A 254 -20.65 -0.45 -5.68
N TYR A 255 -19.60 0.34 -5.49
CA TYR A 255 -19.59 1.75 -5.88
C TYR A 255 -18.22 2.14 -6.44
N TYR A 256 -18.20 3.21 -7.23
CA TYR A 256 -16.98 3.82 -7.77
C TYR A 256 -16.68 5.09 -6.99
N GLY A 257 -15.44 5.25 -6.53
CA GLY A 257 -15.06 6.43 -5.77
C GLY A 257 -13.55 6.61 -5.69
N SER A 258 -13.14 7.79 -5.26
CA SER A 258 -11.73 8.09 -4.98
C SER A 258 -11.40 7.74 -3.53
N ARG A 259 -10.39 6.89 -3.31
CA ARG A 259 -9.80 6.68 -1.98
C ARG A 259 -8.29 6.67 -2.05
N ILE A 260 -7.69 6.93 -0.89
CA ILE A 260 -6.27 6.71 -0.66
C ILE A 260 -5.98 5.21 -0.68
N THR A 261 -5.03 4.80 -1.52
CA THR A 261 -4.52 3.43 -1.57
C THR A 261 -3.01 3.44 -1.58
N ILE A 262 -2.40 2.35 -1.09
CA ILE A 262 -1.00 2.07 -1.40
C ILE A 262 -0.90 1.87 -2.91
N PHE A 263 0.09 2.50 -3.54
CA PHE A 263 0.18 2.65 -4.99
C PHE A 263 1.62 2.45 -5.47
N SER A 264 1.78 1.68 -6.55
CA SER A 264 3.06 1.53 -7.25
C SER A 264 3.09 2.50 -8.43
N ARG A 265 4.05 3.43 -8.42
CA ARG A 265 4.25 4.39 -9.51
C ARG A 265 4.71 3.75 -10.81
N VAL A 266 5.43 2.63 -10.73
CA VAL A 266 5.89 1.92 -11.93
C VAL A 266 4.74 1.13 -12.57
N ASN A 267 3.94 0.44 -11.76
CA ASN A 267 2.79 -0.31 -12.27
C ASN A 267 1.57 0.59 -12.56
N ASN A 268 1.62 1.86 -12.16
CA ASN A 268 0.54 2.83 -12.34
C ASN A 268 -0.81 2.35 -11.76
N GLN A 269 -0.77 1.60 -10.65
CA GLN A 269 -1.96 1.05 -10.00
C GLN A 269 -1.84 0.90 -8.49
N ALA A 270 -2.98 0.71 -7.83
CA ALA A 270 -3.05 0.33 -6.43
C ALA A 270 -2.29 -0.98 -6.18
N CYS A 271 -1.36 -0.97 -5.21
CA CYS A 271 -0.48 -2.09 -4.87
C CYS A 271 -1.07 -2.90 -3.69
N ALA A 272 -1.70 -4.02 -4.01
CA ALA A 272 -2.28 -4.96 -3.07
C ALA A 272 -1.20 -5.73 -2.30
N ASP A 273 -1.58 -6.39 -1.20
CA ASP A 273 -0.62 -7.06 -0.31
C ASP A 273 0.25 -8.10 -1.04
N HIS A 274 -0.34 -8.93 -1.91
CA HIS A 274 0.40 -9.97 -2.65
C HIS A 274 1.38 -9.40 -3.69
N GLU A 275 1.29 -8.11 -4.00
CA GLU A 275 2.16 -7.39 -4.95
C GLU A 275 3.37 -6.75 -4.26
N ARG A 276 3.43 -6.82 -2.93
CA ARG A 276 4.49 -6.21 -2.13
C ARG A 276 5.60 -7.22 -1.88
N SER A 277 6.84 -6.78 -2.06
CA SER A 277 8.04 -7.50 -1.63
C SER A 277 8.40 -7.22 -0.16
N LEU A 278 7.96 -6.06 0.34
CA LEU A 278 8.07 -5.62 1.72
C LEU A 278 6.81 -4.85 2.12
N GLY A 279 6.30 -5.07 3.33
CA GLY A 279 5.15 -4.31 3.87
C GLY A 279 3.78 -4.89 3.52
N GLU A 280 3.65 -6.22 3.45
CA GLU A 280 2.34 -6.90 3.42
C GLU A 280 1.50 -6.49 4.64
N GLY A 281 0.23 -6.14 4.42
CA GLY A 281 -0.70 -5.71 5.46
C GLY A 281 -0.52 -4.27 5.95
N VAL A 282 0.50 -3.55 5.47
CA VAL A 282 0.71 -2.13 5.78
C VAL A 282 -0.43 -1.30 5.18
N LYS A 283 -0.96 -0.36 5.97
CA LYS A 283 -2.00 0.58 5.53
C LYS A 283 -1.41 1.97 5.32
N CYS A 284 -2.21 2.85 4.72
CA CYS A 284 -1.91 4.27 4.71
C CYS A 284 -2.25 4.87 6.08
N GLN A 285 -1.31 5.61 6.64
CA GLN A 285 -1.51 6.47 7.81
C GLN A 285 -1.92 7.86 7.32
N GLU A 286 -3.06 8.34 7.79
CA GLU A 286 -3.54 9.71 7.55
C GLU A 286 -2.92 10.69 8.55
N TYR A 287 -2.45 11.82 8.06
CA TYR A 287 -2.00 13.00 8.79
C TYR A 287 -2.82 14.23 8.34
N THR A 288 -2.87 15.23 9.21
CA THR A 288 -3.29 16.58 8.83
C THR A 288 -2.05 17.43 8.62
N LEU A 289 -1.90 18.03 7.44
CA LEU A 289 -0.87 19.02 7.17
C LEU A 289 -1.39 20.40 7.54
N ILE A 290 -0.64 21.14 8.34
CA ILE A 290 -0.91 22.52 8.71
C ILE A 290 -0.07 23.43 7.82
N LYS A 291 -0.71 24.43 7.20
CA LYS A 291 0.01 25.49 6.47
C LYS A 291 0.64 26.46 7.47
N ILE A 292 1.96 26.51 7.47
CA ILE A 292 2.77 27.42 8.29
C ILE A 292 3.47 28.39 7.34
N TYR A 293 2.99 29.62 7.28
CA TYR A 293 3.44 30.64 6.33
C TYR A 293 4.73 31.29 6.81
N VAL A 294 5.68 31.51 5.89
CA VAL A 294 6.84 32.37 6.14
C VAL A 294 6.41 33.83 6.02
N GLN A 295 6.77 34.64 7.02
CA GLN A 295 6.37 36.05 7.08
C GLN A 295 7.23 36.92 6.16
N ASP A 296 8.56 36.79 6.24
CA ASP A 296 9.52 37.56 5.44
C ASP A 296 9.78 36.88 4.07
N GLN A 297 8.77 36.91 3.19
CA GLN A 297 8.82 36.21 1.90
C GLN A 297 9.94 36.72 0.99
N ASP A 298 10.10 38.04 0.87
CA ASP A 298 11.13 38.65 0.00
C ASP A 298 12.54 38.28 0.44
N LYS A 299 12.78 38.28 1.76
CA LYS A 299 14.06 37.88 2.33
C LYS A 299 14.34 36.41 2.03
N PHE A 300 13.34 35.54 2.16
CA PHE A 300 13.51 34.13 1.85
C PHE A 300 13.84 33.91 0.37
N VAL A 301 13.11 34.54 -0.54
CA VAL A 301 13.40 34.44 -2.00
C VAL A 301 14.81 34.95 -2.29
N THR A 302 15.16 36.13 -1.79
CA THR A 302 16.46 36.77 -2.05
C THR A 302 17.62 35.97 -1.46
N SER A 303 17.49 35.48 -0.23
CA SER A 303 18.58 34.78 0.46
C SER A 303 18.77 33.35 -0.03
N TYR A 304 17.69 32.62 -0.32
CA TYR A 304 17.77 31.18 -0.56
C TYR A 304 17.50 30.79 -2.01
N ILE A 305 16.56 31.44 -2.70
CA ILE A 305 16.19 31.07 -4.06
C ILE A 305 17.14 31.70 -5.08
N SER A 306 17.45 32.99 -4.99
CA SER A 306 18.40 33.64 -5.93
C SER A 306 19.86 33.22 -5.71
N THR A 307 20.27 32.94 -4.46
CA THR A 307 21.67 32.56 -4.14
C THR A 307 21.97 31.10 -4.51
N HIS A 308 21.01 30.18 -4.38
CA HIS A 308 21.19 28.74 -4.65
C HIS A 308 20.53 28.26 -5.96
N GLY A 309 19.71 29.09 -6.60
CA GLY A 309 18.87 28.72 -7.75
C GLY A 309 19.57 28.53 -9.10
N VAL A 310 20.89 28.76 -9.20
CA VAL A 310 21.61 28.77 -10.49
C VAL A 310 22.79 27.79 -10.52
N LYS A 311 22.54 26.49 -10.31
CA LYS A 311 23.55 25.42 -10.62
C LYS A 311 22.94 24.09 -11.11
N THR A 312 21.83 24.09 -11.86
CA THR A 312 21.33 22.83 -12.49
C THR A 312 21.10 22.98 -13.99
N GLN A 313 21.51 21.94 -14.74
CA GLN A 313 21.60 21.81 -16.20
C GLN A 313 20.28 21.90 -17.00
N ASN A 314 19.14 22.22 -16.37
CA ASN A 314 17.83 22.26 -17.04
C ASN A 314 17.39 23.71 -17.32
N ASP A 315 17.33 24.07 -18.62
CA ASP A 315 17.15 25.43 -19.12
C ASP A 315 15.81 26.11 -18.75
N TRP A 316 14.75 25.38 -18.38
CA TRP A 316 13.45 25.98 -18.03
C TRP A 316 13.51 26.85 -16.77
N LYS A 317 14.42 26.53 -15.83
CA LYS A 317 14.57 27.28 -14.58
C LYS A 317 15.11 28.70 -14.83
N LYS A 318 16.00 28.89 -15.80
CA LYS A 318 16.56 30.21 -16.13
C LYS A 318 15.46 31.19 -16.56
N ASN A 319 14.51 30.74 -17.37
CA ASN A 319 13.41 31.57 -17.86
C ASN A 319 12.37 31.90 -16.78
N LEU A 320 12.18 31.01 -15.80
CA LEU A 320 11.25 31.24 -14.68
C LEU A 320 11.71 32.32 -13.71
N PHE A 321 13.02 32.41 -13.46
CA PHE A 321 13.61 33.39 -12.53
C PHE A 321 13.90 34.74 -13.16
N LEU A 322 13.82 34.86 -14.49
CA LEU A 322 13.97 36.14 -15.20
C LEU A 322 12.74 37.05 -15.02
N ASP A 323 11.57 36.49 -14.69
CA ASP A 323 10.35 37.24 -14.41
C ASP A 323 10.09 37.33 -12.89
N ASP A 324 10.98 38.08 -12.22
CA ASP A 324 11.11 38.25 -10.75
C ASP A 324 9.78 38.63 -10.04
N ASN A 325 8.81 39.18 -10.78
CA ASN A 325 7.49 39.56 -10.27
C ASN A 325 6.52 38.40 -10.06
N SER A 326 6.68 37.28 -10.75
CA SER A 326 5.76 36.13 -10.66
C SER A 326 6.02 35.29 -9.39
N PHE A 327 7.30 35.13 -9.03
CA PHE A 327 7.76 34.42 -7.83
C PHE A 327 7.45 35.18 -6.54
N LYS A 328 7.63 36.52 -6.54
CA LYS A 328 7.32 37.39 -5.38
C LYS A 328 5.85 37.32 -4.93
N LYS A 329 4.94 36.92 -5.81
CA LYS A 329 3.51 36.77 -5.49
C LYS A 329 3.17 35.44 -4.83
N LYS A 330 4.09 34.47 -4.83
CA LYS A 330 3.83 33.11 -4.29
C LYS A 330 4.06 33.08 -2.79
N LYS A 331 3.11 32.50 -2.04
CA LYS A 331 3.26 32.34 -0.59
C LYS A 331 4.21 31.18 -0.31
N ILE A 332 5.18 31.39 0.58
CA ILE A 332 6.11 30.35 1.03
C ILE A 332 5.55 29.71 2.30
N ILE A 333 5.39 28.39 2.28
CA ILE A 333 4.64 27.65 3.31
C ILE A 333 5.41 26.38 3.69
N LEU A 334 5.72 26.22 4.97
CA LEU A 334 6.13 24.94 5.53
C LEU A 334 4.89 24.09 5.78
N LEU A 335 4.90 22.84 5.30
CA LEU A 335 3.79 21.91 5.51
C LEU A 335 4.03 21.11 6.79
N GLY A 336 3.49 21.54 7.92
CA GLY A 336 3.67 20.84 9.21
C GLY A 336 2.77 19.62 9.35
N SER A 337 3.32 18.42 9.53
CA SER A 337 2.50 17.19 9.65
C SER A 337 2.14 16.86 11.10
N THR A 338 0.86 16.55 11.37
CA THR A 338 0.39 16.12 12.70
C THR A 338 -0.66 15.00 12.65
N LEU A 339 -0.64 14.13 13.66
CA LEU A 339 -1.69 13.13 13.95
C LEU A 339 -2.73 13.63 14.96
N LYS A 340 -2.50 14.81 15.53
CA LYS A 340 -3.35 15.46 16.54
C LYS A 340 -3.77 16.84 16.05
N PRO A 341 -4.64 16.92 15.02
CA PRO A 341 -5.09 18.20 14.47
C PRO A 341 -5.77 19.08 15.52
N GLU A 342 -6.40 18.49 16.54
CA GLU A 342 -7.03 19.20 17.64
C GLU A 342 -6.04 20.09 18.44
N THR A 343 -4.74 19.78 18.44
CA THR A 343 -3.74 20.55 19.19
C THR A 343 -3.11 21.68 18.38
N ALA A 344 -3.42 21.80 17.08
CA ALA A 344 -2.82 22.81 16.20
C ALA A 344 -3.07 24.26 16.67
N TYR A 345 -4.18 24.50 17.39
CA TYR A 345 -4.51 25.81 17.98
C TYR A 345 -3.55 26.25 19.10
N GLY A 346 -2.82 25.30 19.70
CA GLY A 346 -1.85 25.51 20.77
C GLY A 346 -0.42 25.73 20.27
N GLN A 347 -0.19 25.71 18.96
CA GLN A 347 1.15 25.74 18.38
C GLN A 347 1.93 26.99 18.78
N ASN A 348 3.14 26.84 19.32
CA ASN A 348 4.01 27.96 19.73
C ASN A 348 5.30 28.09 18.92
N TYR A 349 5.72 27.03 18.22
CA TYR A 349 6.88 27.01 17.32
C TYR A 349 6.68 26.07 16.13
N THR A 350 7.69 25.99 15.27
CA THR A 350 7.82 24.96 14.24
C THR A 350 9.17 24.28 14.38
N PHE A 351 9.23 22.95 14.37
CA PHE A 351 10.48 22.22 14.42
C PHE A 351 10.89 21.66 13.06
N VAL A 352 12.19 21.75 12.77
CA VAL A 352 12.86 21.15 11.62
C VAL A 352 14.14 20.44 12.07
N ASN A 353 14.59 19.44 11.32
CA ASN A 353 15.87 18.80 11.58
C ASN A 353 16.99 19.61 10.89
N PRO A 354 17.91 20.24 11.64
CA PRO A 354 18.93 21.11 11.05
C PRO A 354 19.95 20.35 10.19
N ASN A 355 20.12 19.05 10.41
CA ASN A 355 21.12 18.24 9.73
C ASN A 355 20.63 17.64 8.41
N GLU A 356 19.35 17.79 8.10
CA GLU A 356 18.68 17.15 6.97
C GLU A 356 18.31 18.15 5.89
N PHE A 357 17.94 17.66 4.70
CA PHE A 357 17.56 18.50 3.57
C PHE A 357 16.05 18.57 3.37
N TYR A 358 15.59 19.75 2.97
CA TYR A 358 14.22 20.06 2.59
C TYR A 358 14.18 20.55 1.15
N PHE A 359 13.03 20.38 0.51
CA PHE A 359 12.80 20.72 -0.89
C PHE A 359 11.72 21.79 -0.99
N VAL A 360 12.01 22.82 -1.78
CA VAL A 360 11.05 23.85 -2.15
C VAL A 360 10.40 23.45 -3.47
N VAL A 361 9.09 23.28 -3.48
CA VAL A 361 8.32 22.84 -4.64
C VAL A 361 7.10 23.71 -4.86
N PHE A 362 6.66 23.85 -6.11
CA PHE A 362 5.38 24.50 -6.40
C PHE A 362 4.21 23.67 -5.88
N GLY A 363 3.16 24.34 -5.42
CA GLY A 363 1.94 23.67 -4.98
C GLY A 363 0.68 24.49 -5.11
N PHE A 364 -0.45 23.78 -5.14
CA PHE A 364 -1.78 24.36 -5.27
C PHE A 364 -2.28 24.87 -3.92
N ASP A 365 -3.09 25.93 -3.91
CA ASP A 365 -3.70 26.40 -2.67
C ASP A 365 -4.73 25.44 -2.08
N LYS A 366 -5.49 24.76 -2.93
CA LYS A 366 -6.42 23.68 -2.55
C LYS A 366 -6.04 22.40 -3.30
N GLN A 367 -6.45 21.24 -2.77
CA GLN A 367 -6.26 19.99 -3.50
C GLN A 367 -6.94 20.05 -4.87
N VAL A 368 -6.16 19.82 -5.91
CA VAL A 368 -6.65 19.71 -7.29
C VAL A 368 -6.61 18.25 -7.68
N LEU A 369 -7.76 17.66 -8.01
CA LEU A 369 -7.88 16.24 -8.30
C LEU A 369 -8.14 16.03 -9.79
N HIS A 370 -7.10 16.18 -10.61
CA HIS A 370 -7.16 15.79 -12.02
C HIS A 370 -6.67 14.35 -12.18
N TYR A 371 -7.47 13.50 -12.83
CA TYR A 371 -7.17 12.09 -13.09
C TYR A 371 -6.72 11.85 -14.53
N GLY A 372 -7.04 12.75 -15.46
CA GLY A 372 -6.81 12.57 -16.91
C GLY A 372 -7.44 11.27 -17.41
N ASP A 373 -6.70 10.54 -18.26
CA ASP A 373 -7.09 9.20 -18.73
C ASP A 373 -6.74 8.06 -17.75
N LYS A 374 -6.28 8.41 -16.54
CA LYS A 374 -5.83 7.45 -15.52
C LYS A 374 -6.85 7.34 -14.39
N ASN A 375 -6.70 6.28 -13.61
CA ASN A 375 -7.54 6.02 -12.43
C ASN A 375 -6.94 6.60 -11.13
N TYR A 376 -5.99 7.52 -11.21
CA TYR A 376 -5.34 8.13 -10.05
C TYR A 376 -4.98 9.58 -10.32
N VAL A 377 -4.85 10.38 -9.27
CA VAL A 377 -4.53 11.81 -9.38
C VAL A 377 -3.13 12.01 -9.98
N ASN A 378 -3.05 12.77 -11.06
CA ASN A 378 -1.84 12.95 -11.86
C ASN A 378 -1.82 14.35 -12.50
N ASN A 379 -1.91 15.42 -11.71
CA ASN A 379 -1.87 16.80 -12.22
C ASN A 379 -0.55 17.09 -12.97
N ILE A 380 -0.48 16.74 -14.25
CA ILE A 380 0.69 16.86 -15.10
C ILE A 380 0.58 18.19 -15.87
N LEU A 381 1.46 19.13 -15.52
CA LEU A 381 1.44 20.50 -16.02
C LEU A 381 2.78 20.84 -16.71
N SER A 382 2.72 21.72 -17.71
CA SER A 382 3.92 22.37 -18.26
C SER A 382 4.54 23.36 -17.25
N PRO A 383 5.82 23.71 -17.36
CA PRO A 383 6.46 24.70 -16.49
C PRO A 383 5.70 26.03 -16.40
N GLU A 384 5.17 26.53 -17.52
CA GLU A 384 4.41 27.77 -17.60
C GLU A 384 3.09 27.66 -16.83
N GLU A 385 2.37 26.55 -17.01
CA GLU A 385 1.14 26.27 -16.27
C GLU A 385 1.37 26.11 -14.77
N ILE A 386 2.53 25.58 -14.34
CA ILE A 386 2.87 25.44 -12.92
C ILE A 386 3.02 26.84 -12.30
N VAL A 387 3.75 27.74 -12.97
CA VAL A 387 3.90 29.12 -12.48
C VAL A 387 2.56 29.83 -12.43
N GLU A 388 1.67 29.60 -13.40
CA GLU A 388 0.36 30.23 -13.41
C GLU A 388 -0.58 29.65 -12.32
N LYS A 389 -0.73 28.32 -12.29
CA LYS A 389 -1.76 27.62 -11.50
C LYS A 389 -1.37 27.36 -10.04
N CYS A 390 -0.08 27.27 -9.70
CA CYS A 390 0.35 27.06 -8.32
C CYS A 390 0.51 28.39 -7.59
N GLN A 391 -0.29 28.64 -6.55
CA GLN A 391 -0.24 29.90 -5.79
C GLN A 391 0.87 29.90 -4.72
N ASN A 392 1.41 28.73 -4.39
CA ASN A 392 2.26 28.55 -3.22
C ASN A 392 3.59 27.84 -3.57
N LEU A 393 4.57 28.06 -2.72
CA LEU A 393 5.82 27.30 -2.63
C LEU A 393 5.84 26.53 -1.31
N TYR A 394 5.90 25.21 -1.38
CA TYR A 394 5.91 24.34 -0.22
C TYR A 394 7.31 23.89 0.14
N ILE A 395 7.60 23.90 1.44
CA ILE A 395 8.84 23.36 2.02
C ILE A 395 8.49 22.04 2.73
N CYS A 396 9.08 20.94 2.27
CA CYS A 396 8.82 19.60 2.79
C CYS A 396 9.98 18.62 2.52
N SER A 397 9.92 17.43 3.11
CA SER A 397 10.91 16.36 2.94
C SER A 397 10.77 15.68 1.58
N GLU A 398 11.88 15.11 1.09
CA GLU A 398 11.93 14.30 -0.13
C GLU A 398 10.89 13.17 -0.12
N ASN A 399 10.75 12.50 1.02
CA ASN A 399 9.84 11.38 1.25
C ASN A 399 8.37 11.73 0.93
N SER A 400 7.98 12.97 1.20
CA SER A 400 6.60 13.42 1.07
C SER A 400 6.22 13.81 -0.36
N LEU A 401 7.18 14.12 -1.24
CA LEU A 401 6.92 14.74 -2.55
C LEU A 401 5.96 13.92 -3.43
N TYR A 402 6.24 12.65 -3.66
CA TYR A 402 5.34 11.82 -4.47
C TYR A 402 3.98 11.58 -3.79
N ASN A 403 3.95 11.45 -2.46
CA ASN A 403 2.68 11.32 -1.73
C ASN A 403 1.83 12.59 -1.91
N LEU A 404 2.44 13.78 -1.82
CA LEU A 404 1.78 15.06 -2.07
C LEU A 404 1.26 15.17 -3.51
N ALA A 405 2.07 14.74 -4.50
CA ALA A 405 1.73 14.85 -5.91
C ALA A 405 0.51 13.99 -6.28
N TYR A 406 0.53 12.71 -5.88
CA TYR A 406 -0.53 11.74 -6.17
C TYR A 406 -1.76 11.90 -5.27
N GLN A 407 -1.78 12.92 -4.41
CA GLN A 407 -2.93 13.35 -3.61
C GLN A 407 -3.40 14.77 -4.00
N GLY A 408 -2.82 15.35 -5.07
CA GLY A 408 -3.27 16.60 -5.65
C GLY A 408 -2.85 17.87 -4.92
N ILE A 409 -1.83 17.81 -4.06
CA ILE A 409 -1.31 18.97 -3.31
C ILE A 409 -0.23 19.70 -4.13
N ILE A 410 0.60 18.96 -4.87
CA ILE A 410 1.60 19.51 -5.80
C ILE A 410 1.39 18.92 -7.20
N PRO A 411 1.80 19.62 -8.28
CA PRO A 411 1.77 19.06 -9.63
C PRO A 411 2.98 18.17 -9.92
N LEU A 412 2.86 17.42 -11.02
CA LEU A 412 3.97 16.76 -11.71
C LEU A 412 4.31 17.54 -12.98
N LEU A 413 5.58 17.54 -13.37
CA LEU A 413 6.05 18.11 -14.61
C LEU A 413 5.65 17.22 -15.78
N ARG A 414 5.12 17.84 -16.85
CA ARG A 414 4.99 17.18 -18.15
C ARG A 414 6.39 16.90 -18.68
N GLY A 415 6.72 15.62 -18.87
CA GLY A 415 7.98 15.23 -19.48
C GLY A 415 8.14 15.97 -20.81
N VAL A 416 9.26 16.66 -21.00
CA VAL A 416 9.67 17.11 -22.33
C VAL A 416 9.93 15.83 -23.11
N ASP A 417 9.10 15.54 -24.11
CA ASP A 417 9.33 14.44 -25.04
C ASP A 417 10.74 14.57 -25.62
N THR A 418 11.68 13.73 -25.19
CA THR A 418 13.00 13.57 -25.83
C THR A 418 12.89 12.82 -27.17
N SER A 419 11.70 12.78 -27.78
CA SER A 419 11.40 12.01 -28.99
C SER A 419 11.17 12.87 -30.25
N LYS A 420 11.43 14.18 -30.20
CA LYS A 420 11.23 15.09 -31.35
C LYS A 420 12.38 16.05 -31.63
N GLU A 421 13.61 15.55 -31.69
CA GLU A 421 14.67 16.17 -32.51
C GLU A 421 15.53 15.07 -33.13
N ASN A 422 15.11 14.58 -34.31
CA ASN A 422 16.02 14.01 -35.30
C ASN A 422 15.30 13.90 -36.65
N SER A 423 15.08 15.06 -37.27
CA SER A 423 14.95 15.19 -38.72
C SER A 423 16.06 16.12 -39.20
N GLY A 424 17.24 15.56 -39.44
CA GLY A 424 18.42 16.27 -39.95
C GLY A 424 19.56 15.29 -40.19
N CYS A 425 19.89 15.05 -41.47
CA CYS A 425 20.95 14.15 -41.90
C CYS A 425 22.35 14.64 -41.48
N GLY A 426 23.27 13.70 -41.18
CA GLY A 426 24.70 13.98 -41.09
C GLY A 426 25.51 12.78 -40.57
N ASN A 427 26.14 12.04 -41.48
CA ASN A 427 27.14 11.02 -41.15
C ASN A 427 28.33 11.62 -40.39
N GLY A 428 28.67 11.04 -39.24
CA GLY A 428 29.86 11.40 -38.47
C GLY A 428 30.08 10.43 -37.31
N SER A 429 31.00 9.50 -37.50
CA SER A 429 31.46 8.51 -36.51
C SER A 429 32.07 9.18 -35.27
N GLY A 430 31.56 8.84 -34.08
CA GLY A 430 32.12 9.28 -32.81
C GLY A 430 31.45 8.61 -31.60
N SER A 431 32.00 7.45 -31.18
CA SER A 431 31.90 6.80 -29.86
C SER A 431 30.64 7.04 -29.02
N SER A 432 29.63 6.20 -29.18
CA SER A 432 28.45 6.12 -28.30
C SER A 432 28.64 5.05 -27.22
N SER A 433 28.97 5.46 -26.00
CA SER A 433 28.86 4.62 -24.81
C SER A 433 27.37 4.43 -24.45
N GLY A 434 26.78 3.36 -24.97
CA GLY A 434 25.39 2.98 -24.73
C GLY A 434 25.23 2.09 -23.51
N CYS A 435 24.67 2.66 -22.43
CA CYS A 435 24.09 1.93 -21.30
C CYS A 435 22.88 2.72 -20.76
N ASN A 436 21.73 2.71 -21.44
CA ASN A 436 20.46 3.20 -20.87
C ASN A 436 19.88 2.14 -19.93
N GLY A 437 20.46 2.07 -18.73
CA GLY A 437 19.75 1.54 -17.57
C GLY A 437 18.58 2.46 -17.24
N VAL A 438 17.47 1.87 -16.80
CA VAL A 438 16.33 2.59 -16.22
C VAL A 438 16.81 3.28 -14.94
N GLY A 439 17.41 4.45 -15.11
CA GLY A 439 17.78 5.40 -14.08
C GLY A 439 17.10 6.71 -14.42
N SER A 440 15.77 6.78 -14.34
CA SER A 440 15.12 8.07 -14.20
C SER A 440 15.67 8.68 -12.91
N GLU A 441 16.33 9.84 -13.00
CA GLU A 441 16.79 10.55 -11.80
C GLU A 441 15.64 10.60 -10.77
N PRO A 442 15.91 10.30 -9.49
CA PRO A 442 14.87 10.37 -8.48
C PRO A 442 14.27 11.78 -8.46
N LEU A 443 12.95 11.86 -8.72
CA LEU A 443 12.14 13.09 -8.72
C LEU A 443 12.30 13.99 -9.96
N ALA A 444 12.76 13.46 -11.09
CA ALA A 444 12.86 14.22 -12.35
C ALA A 444 11.53 14.87 -12.79
N ASP A 445 10.40 14.24 -12.46
CA ASP A 445 9.03 14.67 -12.78
C ASP A 445 8.40 15.57 -11.70
N VAL A 446 9.14 15.95 -10.65
CA VAL A 446 8.65 16.86 -9.60
C VAL A 446 9.24 18.25 -9.81
N PRO A 447 8.43 19.33 -9.78
CA PRO A 447 8.90 20.70 -9.98
C PRO A 447 9.65 21.26 -8.76
N ILE A 448 10.86 20.74 -8.54
CA ILE A 448 11.76 21.17 -7.47
C ILE A 448 12.44 22.48 -7.88
N VAL A 449 12.20 23.51 -7.09
CA VAL A 449 12.81 24.84 -7.22
C VAL A 449 14.24 24.78 -6.69
N VAL A 450 14.38 24.47 -5.39
CA VAL A 450 15.67 24.45 -4.69
C VAL A 450 15.66 23.42 -3.55
N LYS A 451 16.86 22.91 -3.23
CA LYS A 451 17.13 22.06 -2.07
C LYS A 451 17.83 22.91 -0.99
N ILE A 452 17.29 22.92 0.23
CA ILE A 452 17.74 23.77 1.34
C ILE A 452 18.11 22.89 2.53
N LYS A 453 19.18 23.20 3.24
CA LYS A 453 19.53 22.49 4.48
C LYS A 453 18.64 22.99 5.63
N GLY A 454 18.16 22.10 6.49
CA GLY A 454 17.24 22.45 7.58
C GLY A 454 17.81 23.51 8.54
N GLU A 455 19.13 23.55 8.71
CA GLU A 455 19.85 24.57 9.48
C GLU A 455 19.57 25.99 8.97
N GLU A 456 19.42 26.17 7.66
CA GLU A 456 19.12 27.45 7.03
C GLU A 456 17.69 27.93 7.28
N LEU A 457 16.79 27.01 7.64
CA LEU A 457 15.40 27.32 7.99
C LEU A 457 15.25 27.76 9.45
N VAL A 458 16.24 27.46 10.31
CA VAL A 458 16.20 27.80 11.73
C VAL A 458 16.23 29.31 11.90
N GLY A 459 15.34 29.84 12.75
CA GLY A 459 15.19 31.27 13.01
C GLY A 459 14.24 32.00 12.06
N LEU A 460 13.69 31.33 11.04
CA LEU A 460 12.66 31.93 10.19
C LEU A 460 11.43 32.29 11.02
N ARG A 461 10.94 33.52 10.85
CA ARG A 461 9.66 33.99 11.40
C ARG A 461 8.53 33.47 10.53
N THR A 462 7.57 32.83 11.18
CA THR A 462 6.47 32.10 10.56
C THR A 462 5.17 32.37 11.30
N TYR A 463 4.03 32.03 10.68
CA TYR A 463 2.73 32.09 11.34
C TYR A 463 1.79 31.01 10.80
N THR A 464 0.76 30.67 11.56
CA THR A 464 -0.38 29.89 11.05
C THR A 464 -1.68 30.59 11.45
N ASN A 465 -2.72 30.41 10.65
CA ASN A 465 -4.05 30.97 10.94
C ASN A 465 -4.69 30.31 12.16
N LEU A 466 -4.24 29.11 12.54
CA LEU A 466 -4.82 28.31 13.62
C LEU A 466 -4.33 28.76 15.00
N SER A 467 -3.04 29.07 15.13
CA SER A 467 -2.45 29.41 16.43
C SER A 467 -2.92 30.77 16.93
N ARG A 468 -3.06 30.88 18.26
CA ARG A 468 -3.21 32.14 18.96
C ARG A 468 -1.92 32.97 18.92
N VAL A 469 -0.76 32.29 18.93
CA VAL A 469 0.55 32.92 18.78
C VAL A 469 0.74 33.22 17.30
N LYS A 470 0.80 34.51 16.94
CA LYS A 470 0.95 34.93 15.54
C LYS A 470 2.40 34.89 15.07
N ASP A 471 3.34 35.24 15.93
CA ASP A 471 4.76 35.20 15.61
C ASP A 471 5.39 33.89 16.07
N LEU A 472 5.39 32.89 15.21
CA LEU A 472 6.06 31.62 15.42
C LEU A 472 7.48 31.66 14.85
N TYR A 473 8.36 30.83 15.40
CA TYR A 473 9.73 30.70 14.90
C TYR A 473 10.08 29.24 14.61
N VAL A 474 10.93 29.04 13.60
CA VAL A 474 11.49 27.72 13.30
C VAL A 474 12.65 27.41 14.24
N LEU A 475 12.57 26.31 14.97
CA LEU A 475 13.56 25.84 15.94
C LEU A 475 14.15 24.48 15.53
N PRO A 476 15.38 24.15 15.95
CA PRO A 476 16.04 22.90 15.57
C PRO A 476 15.61 21.73 16.47
N MET A 477 15.26 20.59 15.86
CA MET A 477 15.00 19.32 16.55
C MET A 477 15.63 18.15 15.77
N THR A 478 16.73 17.59 16.29
CA THR A 478 17.52 16.58 15.57
C THR A 478 16.91 15.18 15.57
N THR A 479 15.85 14.93 16.35
CA THR A 479 15.20 13.62 16.48
C THR A 479 14.07 13.41 15.46
N ILE A 480 13.76 14.42 14.64
CA ILE A 480 12.76 14.30 13.57
C ILE A 480 13.24 13.30 12.53
N LYS A 481 12.36 12.33 12.24
CA LYS A 481 12.59 11.30 11.23
C LYS A 481 12.08 11.77 9.87
N MET A 482 12.98 11.92 8.89
CA MET A 482 12.65 12.45 7.56
C MET A 482 11.82 11.50 6.68
N ASN A 483 11.71 10.24 7.08
CA ASN A 483 10.89 9.22 6.40
C ASN A 483 9.44 9.16 6.91
N ILE A 484 9.03 10.07 7.80
CA ILE A 484 7.68 10.17 8.33
C ILE A 484 7.16 11.60 8.11
N GLY A 485 5.98 11.72 7.51
CA GLY A 485 5.36 12.97 7.16
C GLY A 485 6.24 13.82 6.25
N THR A 486 6.14 15.12 6.43
CA THR A 486 6.86 16.14 5.63
C THR A 486 8.21 16.53 6.23
N GLY A 487 8.63 15.92 7.34
CA GLY A 487 9.82 16.33 8.09
C GLY A 487 9.70 17.70 8.79
N VAL A 488 8.54 18.36 8.72
CA VAL A 488 8.24 19.60 9.46
C VAL A 488 7.22 19.27 10.55
N VAL A 489 7.52 19.63 11.80
CA VAL A 489 6.68 19.29 12.95
C VAL A 489 6.14 20.57 13.59
N PRO A 490 4.81 20.77 13.68
CA PRO A 490 4.25 21.87 14.46
C PRO A 490 4.50 21.59 15.96
N CYS A 491 5.14 22.53 16.67
CA CYS A 491 5.45 22.39 18.09
C CYS A 491 4.25 22.82 18.93
N VAL A 492 3.73 21.91 19.76
CA VAL A 492 2.67 22.16 20.74
C VAL A 492 3.13 21.68 22.11
N SER A 493 4.02 22.46 22.73
CA SER A 493 4.70 22.06 23.97
C SER A 493 3.78 21.86 25.16
N SER A 494 2.53 22.35 25.13
CA SER A 494 1.54 22.09 26.18
C SER A 494 1.01 20.65 26.19
N ASP A 495 0.90 20.03 25.02
CA ASP A 495 0.16 18.77 24.83
C ASP A 495 1.04 17.65 24.25
N SER A 496 2.33 17.92 24.05
CA SER A 496 3.36 16.99 23.58
C SER A 496 4.58 17.05 24.50
N THR A 497 4.92 15.92 25.14
CA THR A 497 6.10 15.83 26.01
C THR A 497 7.41 15.90 25.22
N ASP A 498 7.46 15.35 24.00
CA ASP A 498 8.62 15.47 23.11
C ASP A 498 8.92 16.94 22.80
N ASP A 499 7.88 17.70 22.46
CA ASP A 499 7.97 19.11 22.09
C ASP A 499 8.39 19.96 23.31
N TYR A 500 7.79 19.68 24.48
CA TYR A 500 8.16 20.32 25.74
C TYR A 500 9.62 20.05 26.10
N ALA A 501 10.07 18.79 26.02
CA ALA A 501 11.44 18.41 26.33
C ALA A 501 12.46 19.10 25.41
N CYS A 502 12.14 19.23 24.12
CA CYS A 502 13.01 19.90 23.15
C CYS A 502 13.08 21.40 23.43
N LEU A 503 11.93 22.04 23.66
CA LEU A 503 11.87 23.46 23.98
C LEU A 503 12.58 23.79 25.30
N GLU A 504 12.44 22.95 26.33
CA GLU A 504 13.15 23.09 27.60
C GLU A 504 14.67 22.96 27.45
N ASP A 505 15.16 22.02 26.61
CA ASP A 505 16.60 21.92 26.33
C ASP A 505 17.13 23.18 25.63
N ILE A 506 16.38 23.72 24.66
CA ILE A 506 16.71 24.96 23.96
C ILE A 506 16.74 26.14 24.94
N LYS A 507 15.74 26.26 25.81
CA LYS A 507 15.68 27.33 26.82
C LYS A 507 16.82 27.23 27.84
N LYS A 508 17.12 26.03 28.36
CA LYS A 508 18.21 25.80 29.31
C LYS A 508 19.58 26.09 28.71
N LYS A 509 19.77 25.79 27.41
CA LYS A 509 21.02 26.01 26.67
C LYS A 509 20.90 27.18 25.68
N LYS A 510 20.15 28.23 26.04
CA LYS A 510 19.82 29.34 25.14
C LYS A 510 21.06 29.92 24.44
N ASN A 511 22.14 30.19 25.17
CA ASN A 511 23.36 30.79 24.63
C ASN A 511 23.96 29.93 23.50
N TYR A 512 24.02 28.61 23.69
CA TYR A 512 24.53 27.67 22.69
C TYR A 512 23.67 27.68 21.42
N TYR A 513 22.34 27.62 21.54
CA TYR A 513 21.46 27.60 20.37
C TYR A 513 21.40 28.95 19.66
N CYS A 514 21.44 30.06 20.40
CA CYS A 514 21.54 31.42 19.87
C CYS A 514 22.83 31.62 19.08
N GLU A 515 23.97 31.22 19.62
CA GLU A 515 25.26 31.33 18.94
C GLU A 515 25.34 30.40 17.71
N LYS A 516 24.96 29.13 17.87
CA LYS A 516 25.09 28.13 16.80
C LYS A 516 24.20 28.41 15.60
N TYR A 517 22.94 28.80 15.83
CA TYR A 517 21.94 28.97 14.78
C TYR A 517 21.57 30.43 14.53
N ASN A 518 22.33 31.38 15.11
CA ASN A 518 22.06 32.82 15.02
C ASN A 518 20.61 33.17 15.43
N LEU A 519 20.09 32.49 16.45
CA LEU A 519 18.77 32.76 17.03
C LEU A 519 18.85 33.95 17.97
N LYS A 520 17.80 34.78 17.98
CA LYS A 520 17.66 35.84 18.98
C LYS A 520 16.94 35.32 20.22
N GLU A 521 17.35 35.78 21.40
CA GLU A 521 16.70 35.36 22.65
C GLU A 521 15.21 35.71 22.69
N GLU A 522 14.82 36.84 22.08
CA GLU A 522 13.42 37.28 21.98
C GLU A 522 12.52 36.24 21.31
N TYR A 523 13.08 35.41 20.42
CA TYR A 523 12.34 34.38 19.70
C TYR A 523 11.92 33.22 20.62
N LEU A 524 12.56 33.01 21.78
CA LEU A 524 12.36 31.83 22.63
C LEU A 524 11.31 32.03 23.75
N THR A 525 10.50 33.09 23.64
CA THR A 525 9.57 33.54 24.68
C THR A 525 8.14 33.00 24.51
N ASN A 526 7.77 32.47 23.35
CA ASN A 526 6.41 31.98 23.09
C ASN A 526 6.01 30.84 24.03
N GLU A 527 4.78 30.94 24.55
CA GLU A 527 4.14 29.91 25.36
C GLU A 527 3.07 29.16 24.56
N SER A 528 2.94 27.86 24.85
CA SER A 528 1.94 27.00 24.22
C SER A 528 0.63 27.06 25.00
N TYR A 529 -0.48 27.23 24.29
CA TYR A 529 -1.81 27.13 24.90
C TYR A 529 -2.27 25.67 24.94
N SER A 530 -2.68 25.19 26.12
CA SER A 530 -3.17 23.81 26.27
C SER A 530 -4.51 23.66 25.58
N CYS A 531 -4.58 22.81 24.54
CA CYS A 531 -5.82 22.51 23.81
C CYS A 531 -6.64 21.40 24.46
N ILE A 532 -6.01 20.60 25.32
CA ILE A 532 -6.60 19.44 25.97
C ILE A 532 -6.38 19.54 27.47
N GLU A 533 -7.45 19.34 28.23
CA GLU A 533 -7.45 19.16 29.66
C GLU A 533 -7.69 17.68 29.98
N LEU A 534 -6.86 17.10 30.84
CA LEU A 534 -7.04 15.73 31.33
C LEU A 534 -7.63 15.77 32.75
N PRO A 535 -8.72 15.06 33.06
CA PRO A 535 -9.40 15.18 34.35
C PRO A 535 -8.52 15.00 35.60
N GLU A 536 -7.56 14.07 35.56
CA GLU A 536 -6.67 13.79 36.71
C GLU A 536 -5.39 14.63 36.73
N ILE A 537 -5.01 15.21 35.59
CA ILE A 537 -3.71 15.86 35.39
C ILE A 537 -3.86 17.38 35.27
N GLY A 538 -4.98 17.86 34.74
CA GLY A 538 -5.24 19.25 34.39
C GLY A 538 -4.68 19.63 33.02
N LEU A 539 -4.32 20.91 32.90
CA LEU A 539 -3.73 21.50 31.70
C LEU A 539 -2.23 21.18 31.61
N ASN A 540 -1.64 21.42 30.44
CA ASN A 540 -0.22 21.28 30.18
C ASN A 540 0.32 19.86 30.46
N SER A 541 -0.39 18.87 29.94
CA SER A 541 -0.05 17.45 30.06
C SER A 541 1.38 17.13 29.56
N GLY A 542 1.91 17.89 28.59
CA GLY A 542 3.29 17.76 28.12
C GLY A 542 4.31 17.97 29.24
N LYS A 543 4.18 19.06 29.99
CA LYS A 543 5.03 19.38 31.16
C LYS A 543 4.86 18.37 32.28
N TYR A 544 3.62 17.98 32.60
CA TYR A 544 3.35 17.02 33.68
C TYR A 544 4.14 15.71 33.51
N PHE A 545 4.06 15.11 32.31
CA PHE A 545 4.79 13.86 32.04
C PHE A 545 6.30 14.05 31.98
N TYR A 546 6.78 15.21 31.54
CA TYR A 546 8.20 15.56 31.58
C TYR A 546 8.74 15.53 33.02
N ASP A 547 8.03 16.18 33.95
CA ASP A 547 8.41 16.26 35.36
C ASP A 547 8.26 14.91 36.07
N MET A 548 7.13 14.22 35.86
CA MET A 548 6.80 12.94 36.51
C MET A 548 7.83 11.86 36.18
N GLU A 549 8.22 11.74 34.90
CA GLU A 549 9.16 10.72 34.42
C GLU A 549 10.63 11.15 34.53
N LYS A 550 10.86 12.37 35.05
CA LYS A 550 12.17 13.01 35.24
C LYS A 550 13.00 13.01 33.96
N ILE A 551 12.42 13.50 32.87
CA ILE A 551 13.07 13.57 31.57
C ILE A 551 14.18 14.62 31.61
N SER A 552 15.39 14.23 31.20
CA SER A 552 16.55 15.11 31.18
C SER A 552 16.89 15.66 29.79
N SER A 553 16.47 14.96 28.74
CA SER A 553 16.77 15.31 27.34
C SER A 553 15.62 14.90 26.42
N TYR A 554 15.40 15.66 25.35
CA TYR A 554 14.49 15.30 24.26
C TYR A 554 14.94 14.08 23.44
N LYS A 555 16.14 13.54 23.72
CA LYS A 555 16.68 12.30 23.14
C LYS A 555 16.45 11.07 24.03
N ASP A 556 15.77 11.23 25.16
CA ASP A 556 15.51 10.13 26.11
C ASP A 556 14.58 9.09 25.47
N ALA A 557 14.98 7.81 25.52
CA ALA A 557 14.20 6.69 24.99
C ALA A 557 12.84 6.52 25.69
N LYS A 558 12.67 7.04 26.92
CA LYS A 558 11.39 7.04 27.64
C LYS A 558 10.29 7.80 26.89
N LEU A 559 10.65 8.84 26.13
CA LEU A 559 9.69 9.71 25.44
C LEU A 559 8.78 8.94 24.48
N GLN A 560 9.28 7.92 23.79
CA GLN A 560 8.46 7.10 22.90
C GLN A 560 7.31 6.41 23.64
N LYS A 561 7.59 5.85 24.82
CA LYS A 561 6.58 5.18 25.65
C LYS A 561 5.59 6.19 26.26
N ILE A 562 6.08 7.35 26.66
CA ILE A 562 5.25 8.45 27.18
C ILE A 562 4.31 8.95 26.08
N LYS A 563 4.82 9.19 24.89
CA LYS A 563 4.05 9.63 23.72
C LYS A 563 2.88 8.70 23.42
N GLU A 564 3.12 7.39 23.39
CA GLU A 564 2.06 6.39 23.17
C GLU A 564 1.00 6.39 24.28
N THR A 565 1.43 6.55 25.54
CA THR A 565 0.54 6.59 26.70
C THR A 565 -0.30 7.86 26.73
N LEU A 566 0.36 9.01 26.59
CA LEU A 566 -0.25 10.34 26.58
C LEU A 566 -1.22 10.49 25.40
N TYR A 567 -0.85 10.00 24.21
CA TYR A 567 -1.72 10.04 23.03
C TYR A 567 -3.03 9.29 23.28
N LYS A 568 -2.98 8.09 23.87
CA LYS A 568 -4.19 7.32 24.20
C LYS A 568 -5.03 8.01 25.27
N LYS A 569 -4.41 8.48 26.35
CA LYS A 569 -5.11 9.22 27.42
C LYS A 569 -5.80 10.46 26.88
N GLN A 570 -5.09 11.32 26.14
CA GLN A 570 -5.67 12.53 25.55
C GLN A 570 -6.83 12.23 24.59
N TYR A 571 -6.77 11.12 23.85
CA TYR A 571 -7.82 10.76 22.91
C TYR A 571 -9.12 10.31 23.59
N PHE A 572 -9.04 9.45 24.61
CA PHE A 572 -10.21 8.87 25.28
C PHE A 572 -10.71 9.71 26.47
N GLU A 573 -9.81 10.24 27.28
CA GLU A 573 -10.14 10.94 28.52
C GLU A 573 -10.20 12.46 28.35
N GLY A 574 -9.44 13.00 27.38
CA GLY A 574 -9.23 14.42 27.19
C GLY A 574 -10.50 15.23 26.89
N ILE A 575 -10.51 16.45 27.42
CA ILE A 575 -11.57 17.45 27.29
C ILE A 575 -10.97 18.66 26.56
N ILE A 576 -11.66 19.14 25.54
CA ILE A 576 -11.20 20.26 24.72
C ILE A 576 -11.38 21.60 25.44
N THR A 577 -10.38 22.46 25.33
CA THR A 577 -10.38 23.82 25.91
C THR A 577 -10.57 24.91 24.84
N VAL A 578 -10.56 24.54 23.57
CA VAL A 578 -10.62 25.44 22.41
C VAL A 578 -12.07 25.85 22.13
N GLU A 579 -12.34 27.15 22.12
CA GLU A 579 -13.65 27.72 21.78
C GLU A 579 -13.96 27.57 20.27
N PRO A 580 -15.24 27.38 19.87
CA PRO A 580 -16.45 27.27 20.70
C PRO A 580 -16.74 25.84 21.22
N TYR A 581 -15.79 24.91 21.09
CA TYR A 581 -15.99 23.48 21.37
C TYR A 581 -15.53 23.05 22.77
N ARG A 582 -15.40 24.03 23.68
CA ARG A 582 -14.93 23.80 25.03
C ARG A 582 -15.84 22.82 25.77
N GLY A 583 -15.25 21.88 26.50
CA GLY A 583 -15.96 20.83 27.23
C GLY A 583 -16.26 19.56 26.42
N MET A 584 -16.05 19.56 25.10
CA MET A 584 -16.22 18.35 24.28
C MET A 584 -15.10 17.33 24.53
N LYS A 585 -15.41 16.04 24.39
CA LYS A 585 -14.40 14.97 24.40
C LYS A 585 -13.52 15.01 23.15
N THR A 586 -12.22 14.81 23.31
CA THR A 586 -11.23 14.83 22.22
C THR A 586 -11.58 13.88 21.08
N PHE A 587 -12.04 12.66 21.39
CA PHE A 587 -12.48 11.66 20.40
C PHE A 587 -13.50 12.23 19.40
N ASN A 588 -14.49 12.98 19.91
CA ASN A 588 -15.53 13.60 19.08
C ASN A 588 -15.00 14.82 18.32
N TYR A 589 -14.20 15.65 18.99
CA TYR A 589 -13.71 16.89 18.41
C TYR A 589 -12.65 16.68 17.32
N ARG A 590 -11.83 15.62 17.38
CA ARG A 590 -10.78 15.37 16.39
C ARG A 590 -11.30 15.38 14.95
N LYS A 591 -12.48 14.79 14.71
CA LYS A 591 -13.11 14.79 13.38
C LYS A 591 -13.51 16.19 12.94
N ILE A 592 -14.07 16.99 13.86
CA ILE A 592 -14.47 18.38 13.64
C ILE A 592 -13.25 19.27 13.37
N ALA A 593 -12.19 19.16 14.19
CA ALA A 593 -10.94 19.88 14.02
C ALA A 593 -10.35 19.66 12.61
N LYS A 594 -10.29 18.40 12.17
CA LYS A 594 -9.88 18.06 10.79
C LYS A 594 -10.74 18.77 9.75
N GLN A 595 -12.07 18.65 9.85
CA GLN A 595 -12.98 19.27 8.89
C GLN A 595 -12.84 20.79 8.84
N ASN A 596 -12.67 21.44 9.99
CA ASN A 596 -12.49 22.89 10.07
C ASN A 596 -11.18 23.33 9.41
N ILE A 597 -10.06 22.65 9.67
CA ILE A 597 -8.75 22.95 9.05
C ILE A 597 -8.84 22.87 7.52
N ILE A 598 -9.50 21.84 6.99
CA ILE A 598 -9.66 21.68 5.53
C ILE A 598 -10.63 22.72 4.96
N LYS A 599 -11.80 22.93 5.61
CA LYS A 599 -12.83 23.87 5.16
C LYS A 599 -12.31 25.31 5.10
N ASN A 600 -11.51 25.71 6.07
CA ASN A 600 -10.92 27.03 6.16
C ASN A 600 -9.65 27.19 5.31
N ASN A 601 -9.21 26.12 4.62
CA ASN A 601 -8.01 26.11 3.81
C ASN A 601 -6.71 26.36 4.59
N ASP A 602 -6.70 26.01 5.88
CA ASP A 602 -5.55 26.12 6.79
C ASP A 602 -4.63 24.90 6.71
N GLY A 603 -5.01 23.87 5.93
CA GLY A 603 -4.28 22.62 5.83
C GLY A 603 -4.81 21.66 4.77
N PHE A 604 -4.20 20.47 4.72
CA PHE A 604 -4.56 19.38 3.82
C PHE A 604 -4.69 18.06 4.57
N LEU A 605 -5.51 17.15 4.03
CA LEU A 605 -5.40 15.73 4.39
C LEU A 605 -4.26 15.14 3.56
N TYR A 606 -3.35 14.47 4.24
CA TYR A 606 -2.19 13.81 3.65
C TYR A 606 -2.12 12.40 4.17
N SER A 607 -1.79 11.46 3.31
CA SER A 607 -1.54 10.09 3.72
C SER A 607 -0.19 9.60 3.23
N GLU A 608 0.38 8.63 3.91
CA GLU A 608 1.55 7.90 3.47
C GLU A 608 1.50 6.46 3.99
N PRO A 609 2.23 5.51 3.40
CA PRO A 609 2.37 4.18 3.99
C PRO A 609 2.90 4.27 5.43
N GLU A 610 2.24 3.62 6.39
CA GLU A 610 2.64 3.64 7.82
C GLU A 610 4.09 3.17 8.03
N VAL A 611 4.52 2.24 7.19
CA VAL A 611 5.87 1.70 7.16
C VAL A 611 6.31 1.60 5.69
N LEU A 612 7.62 1.48 5.46
CA LEU A 612 8.16 1.31 4.11
C LEU A 612 7.50 0.11 3.40
N VAL A 613 6.84 0.39 2.28
CA VAL A 613 6.29 -0.61 1.37
C VAL A 613 7.10 -0.59 0.09
N ILE A 614 7.52 -1.76 -0.36
CA ILE A 614 8.23 -1.96 -1.62
C ILE A 614 7.43 -2.94 -2.46
N ASP A 615 7.18 -2.61 -3.72
CA ASP A 615 6.55 -3.54 -4.66
C ASP A 615 7.52 -4.64 -5.11
N ARG A 616 7.05 -5.58 -5.93
CA ARG A 616 7.89 -6.64 -6.51
C ARG A 616 8.92 -6.15 -7.53
N ASN A 617 8.76 -4.93 -8.06
CA ASN A 617 9.72 -4.28 -8.95
C ASN A 617 10.82 -3.54 -8.17
N ASN A 618 10.88 -3.70 -6.85
CA ASN A 618 11.83 -3.05 -5.95
C ASN A 618 11.67 -1.53 -5.91
N VAL A 619 10.46 -1.02 -6.16
CA VAL A 619 10.12 0.41 -6.11
C VAL A 619 9.35 0.71 -4.83
N LYS A 620 9.69 1.82 -4.19
CA LYS A 620 8.98 2.32 -3.02
C LYS A 620 7.56 2.74 -3.40
N CYS A 621 6.57 2.10 -2.77
CA CYS A 621 5.17 2.48 -2.91
C CYS A 621 4.86 3.78 -2.16
N ILE A 622 3.81 4.46 -2.61
CA ILE A 622 3.29 5.70 -2.03
C ILE A 622 1.81 5.53 -1.67
N ALA A 623 1.22 6.53 -1.04
CA ALA A 623 -0.22 6.68 -0.91
C ALA A 623 -0.73 7.61 -2.02
N ALA A 624 -1.66 7.12 -2.84
CA ALA A 624 -2.26 7.87 -3.96
C ALA A 624 -3.79 7.89 -3.86
N LEU A 625 -4.40 9.00 -4.27
CA LEU A 625 -5.84 9.07 -4.48
C LEU A 625 -6.18 8.38 -5.80
N CYS A 626 -6.83 7.22 -5.71
CA CYS A 626 -7.20 6.40 -6.86
C CYS A 626 -8.72 6.28 -6.97
N ASN A 627 -9.25 6.54 -8.15
CA ASN A 627 -10.60 6.15 -8.52
C ASN A 627 -10.63 4.67 -8.84
N GLN A 628 -11.42 3.91 -8.11
CA GLN A 628 -11.60 2.49 -8.40
C GLN A 628 -12.94 1.99 -7.83
N TRP A 629 -13.28 0.77 -8.23
CA TRP A 629 -14.45 0.07 -7.70
C TRP A 629 -14.15 -0.53 -6.34
N TYR A 630 -15.10 -0.36 -5.41
CA TYR A 630 -15.06 -0.90 -4.07
C TYR A 630 -16.26 -1.78 -3.80
N ILE A 631 -16.06 -2.79 -2.95
CA ILE A 631 -17.16 -3.47 -2.26
C ILE A 631 -17.38 -2.76 -0.92
N ASN A 632 -18.60 -2.29 -0.68
CA ASN A 632 -19.00 -1.62 0.55
C ASN A 632 -19.29 -2.64 1.65
N TYR A 633 -18.24 -3.24 2.23
CA TYR A 633 -18.38 -4.05 3.43
C TYR A 633 -18.73 -3.21 4.67
N GLY A 634 -18.54 -1.89 4.62
CA GLY A 634 -18.94 -0.94 5.65
C GLY A 634 -20.45 -0.81 5.85
N ASN A 635 -21.25 -1.26 4.87
CA ASN A 635 -22.70 -1.20 4.90
C ASN A 635 -23.27 -1.91 6.14
N VAL A 636 -23.93 -1.14 7.01
CA VAL A 636 -24.43 -1.61 8.31
C VAL A 636 -25.44 -2.74 8.18
N GLU A 637 -26.37 -2.65 7.23
CA GLU A 637 -27.37 -3.70 6.98
C GLU A 637 -26.70 -4.98 6.46
N PHE A 638 -25.71 -4.86 5.57
CA PHE A 638 -24.97 -6.03 5.08
C PHE A 638 -24.15 -6.70 6.19
N LYS A 639 -23.46 -5.93 7.04
CA LYS A 639 -22.76 -6.47 8.21
C LYS A 639 -23.72 -7.20 9.15
N LYS A 640 -24.90 -6.62 9.39
CA LYS A 640 -25.95 -7.21 10.21
C LYS A 640 -26.43 -8.54 9.63
N ASP A 641 -26.69 -8.62 8.33
CA ASP A 641 -27.07 -9.86 7.65
C ASP A 641 -25.99 -10.95 7.81
N VAL A 642 -24.72 -10.60 7.66
CA VAL A 642 -23.59 -11.54 7.84
C VAL A 642 -23.49 -12.00 9.30
N LEU A 643 -23.68 -11.11 10.27
CA LEU A 643 -23.70 -11.45 11.70
C LEU A 643 -24.88 -12.36 12.05
N ILE A 644 -26.03 -12.20 11.40
CA ILE A 644 -27.17 -13.11 11.55
C ILE A 644 -26.78 -14.50 11.05
N GLN A 645 -26.13 -14.63 9.88
CA GLN A 645 -25.66 -15.94 9.39
C GLN A 645 -24.61 -16.56 10.33
N LEU A 646 -23.68 -15.76 10.87
CA LEU A 646 -22.68 -16.22 11.82
C LEU A 646 -23.31 -16.82 13.10
N LYS A 647 -24.46 -16.28 13.54
CA LYS A 647 -25.20 -16.74 14.73
C LYS A 647 -26.10 -17.96 14.48
N LYS A 648 -26.37 -18.31 13.23
CA LYS A 648 -27.26 -19.45 12.94
C LYS A 648 -26.58 -20.77 13.30
N ASN A 649 -27.37 -21.72 13.76
CA ASN A 649 -26.89 -23.07 14.13
C ASN A 649 -26.25 -23.85 12.97
N ASN A 650 -26.43 -23.42 11.73
CA ASN A 650 -25.82 -24.04 10.54
C ASN A 650 -24.43 -23.48 10.20
N PHE A 651 -23.91 -22.49 10.93
CA PHE A 651 -22.54 -22.01 10.83
C PHE A 651 -21.78 -22.40 12.10
N GLN A 652 -20.76 -23.25 11.97
CA GLN A 652 -20.00 -23.75 13.11
C GLN A 652 -18.51 -23.53 12.90
N THR A 653 -17.87 -22.89 13.89
CA THR A 653 -16.41 -22.81 13.98
C THR A 653 -15.88 -23.91 14.90
N TYR A 654 -14.70 -24.46 14.59
CA TYR A 654 -14.07 -25.49 15.42
C TYR A 654 -13.60 -25.01 16.81
N ASN A 655 -13.51 -23.70 17.03
CA ASN A 655 -13.23 -23.13 18.35
C ASN A 655 -13.84 -21.72 18.50
N GLU A 656 -14.10 -21.32 19.74
CA GLU A 656 -14.71 -20.02 20.05
C GLU A 656 -13.80 -18.82 19.75
N VAL A 657 -12.48 -19.01 19.80
CA VAL A 657 -11.51 -17.94 19.51
C VAL A 657 -11.68 -17.47 18.06
N LEU A 658 -11.81 -18.40 17.13
CA LEU A 658 -12.05 -18.13 15.71
C LEU A 658 -13.42 -17.46 15.50
N TYR A 659 -14.46 -17.89 16.22
CA TYR A 659 -15.77 -17.24 16.18
C TYR A 659 -15.67 -15.75 16.54
N LYS A 660 -15.02 -15.44 17.68
CA LYS A 660 -14.80 -14.05 18.14
C LYS A 660 -13.94 -13.26 17.16
N GLN A 661 -12.94 -13.89 16.56
CA GLN A 661 -12.11 -13.27 15.53
C GLN A 661 -12.90 -12.92 14.27
N LEU A 662 -13.74 -13.83 13.75
CA LEU A 662 -14.62 -13.55 12.62
C LEU A 662 -15.58 -12.41 12.93
N GLN A 663 -16.18 -12.41 14.12
CA GLN A 663 -17.03 -11.32 14.57
C GLN A 663 -16.28 -9.97 14.58
N HIS A 664 -15.08 -9.92 15.15
CA HIS A 664 -14.25 -8.72 15.14
C HIS A 664 -13.93 -8.25 13.71
N VAL A 665 -13.55 -9.18 12.82
CA VAL A 665 -13.25 -8.85 11.42
C VAL A 665 -14.47 -8.26 10.71
N ILE A 666 -15.67 -8.80 10.91
CA ILE A 666 -16.91 -8.26 10.32
C ILE A 666 -17.14 -6.81 10.75
N PHE A 667 -16.90 -6.47 12.02
CA PHE A 667 -17.02 -5.09 12.49
C PHE A 667 -15.93 -4.18 11.91
N TRP A 668 -14.70 -4.66 11.88
CA TRP A 668 -13.53 -3.92 11.40
C TRP A 668 -13.51 -3.71 9.88
N LEU A 669 -14.08 -4.63 9.10
CA LEU A 669 -14.06 -4.56 7.64
C LEU A 669 -14.84 -3.34 7.17
N ASP A 670 -14.28 -2.60 6.25
CA ASP A 670 -14.91 -1.44 5.63
C ASP A 670 -14.77 -1.59 4.10
N ASP A 671 -15.04 -0.52 3.36
CA ASP A 671 -14.83 -0.44 1.92
C ASP A 671 -13.53 -1.12 1.46
N TRP A 672 -13.65 -2.13 0.58
CA TRP A 672 -12.50 -2.91 0.10
C TRP A 672 -12.34 -2.79 -1.40
N SER A 673 -11.12 -2.53 -1.84
CA SER A 673 -10.80 -2.39 -3.26
C SER A 673 -11.01 -3.70 -4.02
N CYS A 674 -11.85 -3.71 -5.06
CA CYS A 674 -12.17 -4.93 -5.82
C CYS A 674 -11.79 -4.90 -7.30
N SER A 675 -11.19 -3.80 -7.79
CA SER A 675 -10.75 -3.68 -9.19
C SER A 675 -9.26 -3.38 -9.28
N ARG A 676 -8.62 -3.84 -10.36
CA ARG A 676 -7.20 -3.63 -10.70
C ARG A 676 -7.07 -3.34 -12.20
N ALA A 677 -6.03 -2.61 -12.59
CA ALA A 677 -5.79 -2.23 -13.98
C ALA A 677 -4.82 -3.18 -14.70
N TYR A 678 -3.97 -3.87 -13.94
CA TYR A 678 -2.97 -4.81 -14.42
C TYR A 678 -3.07 -6.11 -13.62
N GLY A 679 -2.91 -7.25 -14.30
CA GLY A 679 -3.07 -8.61 -13.74
C GLY A 679 -3.95 -9.52 -14.61
N LEU A 680 -3.98 -10.80 -14.25
CA LEU A 680 -4.94 -11.76 -14.82
C LEU A 680 -6.26 -11.73 -14.05
N GLY A 681 -7.38 -11.98 -14.71
CA GLY A 681 -8.67 -12.07 -14.02
C GLY A 681 -9.87 -11.95 -14.93
N THR A 682 -11.02 -11.64 -14.32
CA THR A 682 -12.25 -11.27 -15.02
C THR A 682 -12.34 -9.75 -15.09
N HIS A 683 -12.68 -9.23 -16.26
CA HIS A 683 -12.90 -7.80 -16.43
C HIS A 683 -14.12 -7.34 -15.62
N MET A 684 -14.04 -6.13 -15.05
CA MET A 684 -15.16 -5.55 -14.32
C MET A 684 -16.36 -5.35 -15.27
N PRO A 685 -17.59 -5.75 -14.90
CA PRO A 685 -18.75 -5.55 -15.76
C PRO A 685 -18.98 -4.08 -16.07
N ASP A 686 -19.47 -3.77 -17.28
CA ASP A 686 -20.02 -2.45 -17.58
C ASP A 686 -21.41 -2.31 -16.94
N PHE A 687 -21.46 -1.65 -15.78
CA PHE A 687 -22.69 -1.43 -15.04
C PHE A 687 -23.68 -0.47 -15.74
N ASN A 688 -23.25 0.28 -16.77
CA ASN A 688 -24.14 1.16 -17.53
C ASN A 688 -25.07 0.38 -18.48
N VAL A 689 -24.60 -0.74 -19.03
CA VAL A 689 -25.42 -1.63 -19.87
C VAL A 689 -26.54 -2.27 -19.04
N THR A 690 -26.26 -2.60 -17.78
CA THR A 690 -27.21 -3.25 -16.86
C THR A 690 -28.40 -2.36 -16.48
N ARG A 691 -28.29 -1.02 -16.64
CA ARG A 691 -29.42 -0.09 -16.49
C ARG A 691 -30.47 -0.20 -17.60
N ARG A 692 -30.08 -0.63 -18.81
CA ARG A 692 -31.01 -0.74 -19.95
C ARG A 692 -31.77 -2.07 -20.00
N GLY A 693 -31.32 -3.10 -19.28
CA GLY A 693 -31.94 -4.43 -19.27
C GLY A 693 -32.80 -4.75 -18.04
N GLY A 694 -33.27 -3.72 -17.31
CA GLY A 694 -33.93 -3.86 -16.01
C GLY A 694 -35.42 -3.52 -15.98
N GLY A 695 -36.16 -3.77 -17.06
CA GLY A 695 -37.62 -3.60 -17.09
C GLY A 695 -38.28 -4.66 -17.96
N GLY A 696 -39.13 -5.50 -17.34
CA GLY A 696 -40.08 -6.36 -18.03
C GLY A 696 -39.99 -7.85 -17.72
N ASP A 697 -40.37 -8.26 -16.51
CA ASP A 697 -40.99 -9.58 -16.30
C ASP A 697 -42.51 -9.35 -16.16
N THR A 698 -43.25 -9.51 -17.26
CA THR A 698 -44.69 -9.81 -17.25
C THR A 698 -44.96 -10.89 -18.29
N ALA A 699 -45.73 -11.89 -17.87
CA ALA A 699 -46.00 -13.13 -18.59
C ALA A 699 -47.01 -12.98 -19.75
N GLU A 700 -46.94 -13.99 -20.62
CA GLU A 700 -47.91 -14.49 -21.62
C GLU A 700 -48.05 -13.82 -22.99
N GLY A 701 -48.05 -14.66 -24.03
CA GLY A 701 -48.76 -14.41 -25.30
C GLY A 701 -47.99 -14.80 -26.56
N GLY A 702 -48.39 -15.90 -27.22
CA GLY A 702 -47.72 -16.47 -28.38
C GLY A 702 -47.77 -15.68 -29.70
N SER A 703 -46.90 -16.14 -30.61
CA SER A 703 -46.97 -16.14 -32.09
C SER A 703 -46.77 -14.83 -32.88
N GLY A 704 -45.87 -14.88 -33.87
CA GLY A 704 -45.86 -13.96 -35.01
C GLY A 704 -44.49 -13.68 -35.61
N SER A 705 -44.17 -14.38 -36.70
CA SER A 705 -43.05 -14.17 -37.62
C SER A 705 -42.97 -12.76 -38.22
N GLY A 706 -41.76 -12.26 -38.50
CA GLY A 706 -41.58 -11.08 -39.39
C GLY A 706 -40.14 -10.55 -39.46
N SER A 707 -39.48 -10.87 -40.57
CA SER A 707 -38.20 -10.33 -41.07
C SER A 707 -38.20 -8.80 -41.28
N GLY A 708 -37.03 -8.15 -41.14
CA GLY A 708 -36.85 -6.78 -41.65
C GLY A 708 -35.54 -6.10 -41.24
N SER A 709 -34.57 -6.12 -42.14
CA SER A 709 -33.34 -5.32 -42.19
C SER A 709 -33.58 -3.80 -42.20
N GLY A 710 -32.67 -3.02 -41.61
CA GLY A 710 -32.67 -1.56 -41.78
C GLY A 710 -31.53 -0.84 -41.06
N SER A 711 -30.44 -0.61 -41.79
CA SER A 711 -29.35 0.33 -41.50
C SER A 711 -29.84 1.78 -41.37
N GLY A 712 -29.24 2.56 -40.47
CA GLY A 712 -29.49 4.00 -40.39
C GLY A 712 -28.54 4.72 -39.43
N SER A 713 -27.45 5.24 -39.97
CA SER A 713 -26.57 6.25 -39.39
C SER A 713 -27.31 7.57 -39.13
N GLY A 714 -26.99 8.23 -38.02
CA GLY A 714 -27.59 9.53 -37.67
C GLY A 714 -26.86 10.21 -36.53
N SER A 715 -25.83 10.98 -36.88
CA SER A 715 -25.18 12.00 -36.07
C SER A 715 -26.17 13.11 -35.70
N GLY A 716 -26.23 13.49 -34.42
CA GLY A 716 -27.04 14.61 -33.94
C GLY A 716 -26.45 15.21 -32.67
N SER A 717 -25.72 16.30 -32.85
CA SER A 717 -25.31 17.27 -31.83
C SER A 717 -26.53 17.94 -31.20
N GLY A 718 -26.54 18.06 -29.87
CA GLY A 718 -27.61 18.71 -29.13
C GLY A 718 -27.12 19.27 -27.81
N SER A 719 -26.67 20.52 -27.85
CA SER A 719 -26.46 21.41 -26.71
C SER A 719 -27.79 21.65 -25.98
N GLY A 720 -27.81 21.44 -24.66
CA GLY A 720 -28.97 21.68 -23.81
C GLY A 720 -28.56 22.17 -22.43
N SER A 721 -28.44 23.47 -22.29
CA SER A 721 -28.41 24.22 -21.03
C SER A 721 -29.74 24.02 -20.28
N GLY A 722 -29.67 23.60 -19.01
CA GLY A 722 -30.83 23.43 -18.14
C GLY A 722 -30.51 23.82 -16.70
N SER A 723 -30.72 25.10 -16.40
CA SER A 723 -30.83 25.67 -15.06
C SER A 723 -32.08 25.12 -14.36
N GLY A 724 -31.91 24.58 -13.16
CA GLY A 724 -33.01 24.10 -12.32
C GLY A 724 -32.74 24.39 -10.85
N SER A 725 -33.19 25.56 -10.40
CA SER A 725 -33.36 25.95 -9.00
C SER A 725 -34.48 25.14 -8.35
N GLY A 726 -34.22 24.54 -7.18
CA GLY A 726 -35.21 23.85 -6.36
C GLY A 726 -34.80 23.89 -4.89
N SER A 727 -35.43 24.80 -4.15
CA SER A 727 -35.30 25.06 -2.72
C SER A 727 -36.12 24.10 -1.85
N GLY A 728 -35.53 23.68 -0.72
CA GLY A 728 -36.23 23.58 0.58
C GLY A 728 -36.93 22.27 0.95
N SER A 729 -36.39 21.56 1.95
CA SER A 729 -37.05 21.38 3.27
C SER A 729 -36.27 20.36 4.12
N GLY A 730 -36.14 20.68 5.41
CA GLY A 730 -35.31 19.94 6.35
C GLY A 730 -35.98 18.70 6.92
N SER A 731 -35.13 17.78 7.37
CA SER A 731 -35.49 16.73 8.34
C SER A 731 -34.28 16.46 9.24
N GLY A 732 -33.99 17.42 10.10
CA GLY A 732 -33.12 17.24 11.26
C GLY A 732 -33.96 16.73 12.43
N SER A 733 -34.06 15.41 12.59
CA SER A 733 -34.56 14.77 13.82
C SER A 733 -34.29 13.26 13.93
N GLY A 734 -33.54 12.64 12.99
CA GLY A 734 -33.33 11.18 12.98
C GLY A 734 -32.03 10.67 13.61
N VAL A 735 -31.14 11.56 14.09
CA VAL A 735 -29.78 11.16 14.53
C VAL A 735 -29.66 11.02 16.05
N GLU A 736 -30.52 11.69 16.84
CA GLU A 736 -30.48 11.60 18.31
C GLU A 736 -31.07 10.29 18.86
N ALA A 737 -32.08 9.70 18.20
CA ALA A 737 -32.71 8.47 18.67
C ALA A 737 -31.86 7.19 18.45
N ALA A 738 -30.85 7.23 17.57
CA ALA A 738 -29.98 6.09 17.29
C ALA A 738 -28.79 5.96 18.26
N VAL A 739 -28.45 7.05 18.97
CA VAL A 739 -27.33 7.07 19.93
C VAL A 739 -27.76 6.52 21.30
N GLU A 740 -29.04 6.63 21.65
CA GLU A 740 -29.57 6.20 22.95
C GLU A 740 -29.82 4.67 23.02
N ALA A 741 -30.07 4.01 21.88
CA ALA A 741 -30.26 2.56 21.81
C ALA A 741 -28.96 1.74 22.00
N ALA A 742 -27.78 2.36 21.82
CA ALA A 742 -26.48 1.70 22.00
C ALA A 742 -26.01 1.66 23.47
N ALA A 743 -26.63 2.41 24.37
CA ALA A 743 -26.23 2.51 25.78
C ALA A 743 -26.91 1.48 26.71
N VAL A 744 -27.95 0.77 26.25
CA VAL A 744 -28.77 -0.11 27.11
C VAL A 744 -28.38 -1.60 27.04
N VAL A 745 -27.56 -2.03 26.08
CA VAL A 745 -27.20 -3.46 25.92
C VAL A 745 -25.93 -3.87 26.70
N GLY A 746 -25.38 -2.96 27.51
CA GLY A 746 -24.16 -3.18 28.32
C GLY A 746 -24.39 -3.69 29.75
N ARG A 747 -25.62 -4.05 30.13
CA ARG A 747 -25.93 -4.65 31.44
C ARG A 747 -26.90 -5.81 31.30
N SER A 748 -26.35 -7.01 31.05
CA SER A 748 -26.86 -8.30 31.53
C SER A 748 -25.79 -9.36 31.32
#